data_AF-A0A1J4WR55-F1
#
_entry.id   AF-A0A1J4WR55-F1
#
_cell.length_a   1.000
_cell.length_b   1.000
_cell.length_c   1.000
_cell.angle_alpha   90.00
_cell.angle_beta   90.00
_cell.angle_gamma   90.00
#
_symmetry.space_group_name_H-M   'P 1'
#
loop_
_entity.id
_entity.type
_entity.pdbx_description
1 polymer ?
#
loop_
_entity_poly.entity_id
_entity_poly.type
_entity_poly.pdbx_seq_one_letter_code
_entity_poly.pdbx_strand_id
1 'polypeptide(L)'
;MYPYRSLETISIWALFATLIVGIFVFIPFTAVPLAITKTFLLAAGTLITLALYILARLSRGNIIFPPFILVAALWLPVIAYALSAAFSGVSFTNAFWGSAFEPDTLGFVLFATVLGTLTALILRRPEHYSSFFRTGVVVFGIIAFLEMCIVIVGQFVPNTISPLFSVVGSFTDLAFLFGLGVVGILITFRFIEFSQRTHRALVISGVIALVLLALANSSIVWVLLALVSLGLFVEAVMQRGPKTADADLDLDEVASIGDSQTETNGSTHSIIPPLSVLAISLFFLIGGTLGGALANAFHVNVLDVRPSWQSTFSVARASYATAPVFGTGPGTFGVEWLKYRDASLNSTMFWNIDFSSGIGFIPTSFVTTGIVGIIAWIVFLGFFIVLGLRMLILRAPQDTYVRSVAILSFVSSIYLFAITFFDLPNVVILSLAFVFAGFFISTTRFAARGGQWGVIFSRSPRIGFVIVFSLTILLFASVIAAYALIGRSVALAELASASTAFSAGDLDKADRAAQSSVSFAPSAAAYRLEASVSIARIGQIAASSTLPAALAQQAFQSALSEGINAALTATRLDPSDYQNWLALGNLYAQVVPLGVTSAYESAKASYDKAQSLNPTNPQIQYILAQLDIAHKDIKSAQNDLKAAIALKQDYTAAIFLLSQLEVEDGNVKDALASALAAAYFTPNDPNILFQVGILYAAQNDLANAGMALSKAVAVNPQFANARYFLSAVYAKQSDFKNAFAQMQAIADMSSDNATAVASQLSALRANKNPFPTNLLLISPTPEASNTK
;
A
#
# COMPACT_ATOMS: atom_id res chain seq x y z
N MET A 1 8.57 29.05 41.11
CA MET A 1 9.37 29.30 39.89
C MET A 1 9.57 28.06 38.98
N TYR A 2 8.90 26.91 39.18
CA TYR A 2 9.30 25.64 38.53
C TYR A 2 8.29 24.87 37.63
N PRO A 3 6.94 25.02 37.67
CA PRO A 3 6.05 24.18 36.83
C PRO A 3 5.88 24.66 35.36
N TYR A 4 6.16 25.92 35.04
CA TYR A 4 5.95 26.48 33.68
C TYR A 4 7.06 26.16 32.67
N ARG A 5 8.25 25.78 33.16
CA ARG A 5 9.35 25.30 32.31
C ARG A 5 9.21 23.82 32.00
N SER A 6 8.59 23.01 32.88
CA SER A 6 8.46 21.57 32.66
C SER A 6 7.54 21.25 31.47
N LEU A 7 6.36 21.88 31.34
CA LEU A 7 5.43 21.58 30.23
C LEU A 7 5.99 21.89 28.84
N GLU A 8 6.76 22.98 28.69
CA GLU A 8 7.40 23.30 27.39
C GLU A 8 8.46 22.25 27.05
N THR A 9 9.30 21.87 28.01
CA THR A 9 10.29 20.80 27.85
C THR A 9 9.62 19.46 27.53
N ILE A 10 8.51 19.13 28.19
CA ILE A 10 7.74 17.91 27.93
C ILE A 10 7.19 17.90 26.50
N SER A 11 6.68 19.04 25.98
CA SER A 11 6.20 19.12 24.60
C SER A 11 7.31 18.90 23.55
N ILE A 12 8.55 19.33 23.83
CA ILE A 12 9.71 19.09 22.97
C ILE A 12 10.07 17.60 22.96
N TRP A 13 10.15 16.98 24.12
CA TRP A 13 10.45 15.55 24.23
C TRP A 13 9.32 14.69 23.65
N ALA A 14 8.06 15.10 23.76
CA ALA A 14 6.93 14.42 23.13
C ALA A 14 7.05 14.46 21.59
N LEU A 15 7.45 15.60 21.01
CA LEU A 15 7.72 15.71 19.58
C LEU A 15 8.84 14.75 19.16
N PHE A 16 9.93 14.69 19.91
CA PHE A 16 11.06 13.80 19.59
C PHE A 16 10.68 12.33 19.75
N ALA A 17 9.99 12.00 20.83
CA ALA A 17 9.48 10.66 21.08
C ALA A 17 8.52 10.21 19.97
N THR A 18 7.62 11.07 19.49
CA THR A 18 6.71 10.77 18.37
C THR A 18 7.47 10.30 17.14
N LEU A 19 8.54 11.01 16.76
CA LEU A 19 9.34 10.67 15.57
C LEU A 19 10.16 9.40 15.78
N ILE A 20 10.79 9.25 16.95
CA ILE A 20 11.63 8.09 17.27
C ILE A 20 10.78 6.82 17.34
N VAL A 21 9.64 6.87 18.04
CA VAL A 21 8.70 5.76 18.19
C VAL A 21 8.10 5.39 16.82
N GLY A 22 7.71 6.37 15.99
CA GLY A 22 7.22 6.09 14.64
C GLY A 22 8.26 5.37 13.75
N ILE A 23 9.55 5.65 13.96
CA ILE A 23 10.63 4.96 13.25
C ILE A 23 10.86 3.56 13.84
N PHE A 24 11.06 3.41 15.14
CA PHE A 24 11.51 2.16 15.75
C PHE A 24 10.41 1.16 16.10
N VAL A 25 9.15 1.55 16.21
CA VAL A 25 8.12 0.56 16.54
C VAL A 25 7.85 -0.31 15.33
N PHE A 26 8.30 -1.55 15.46
CA PHE A 26 8.10 -2.61 14.49
C PHE A 26 7.28 -3.78 15.04
N ILE A 27 6.85 -3.74 16.32
CA ILE A 27 6.04 -4.81 16.91
C ILE A 27 4.68 -4.79 16.21
N PRO A 28 4.34 -5.80 15.39
CA PRO A 28 2.97 -5.95 14.97
C PRO A 28 2.18 -6.30 16.24
N PHE A 29 1.19 -5.49 16.60
CA PHE A 29 0.07 -6.06 17.34
C PHE A 29 -0.39 -7.24 16.48
N THR A 30 -0.53 -8.43 17.05
CA THR A 30 -0.48 -9.73 16.33
C THR A 30 -1.52 -9.92 15.22
N ALA A 31 -2.40 -8.94 14.98
CA ALA A 31 -3.37 -8.89 13.89
C ALA A 31 -3.27 -7.65 12.97
N VAL A 32 -2.47 -6.62 13.28
CA VAL A 32 -2.49 -5.32 12.54
C VAL A 32 -1.24 -5.12 11.67
N PRO A 33 -1.39 -4.78 10.37
CA PRO A 33 -0.28 -4.44 9.49
C PRO A 33 0.65 -3.34 10.04
N LEU A 34 1.96 -3.49 9.79
CA LEU A 34 3.00 -2.57 10.28
C LEU A 34 2.76 -1.11 9.87
N ALA A 35 2.30 -0.87 8.64
CA ALA A 35 2.00 0.47 8.14
C ALA A 35 0.92 1.18 8.97
N ILE A 36 -0.13 0.45 9.36
CA ILE A 36 -1.24 0.99 10.17
C ILE A 36 -0.75 1.33 11.58
N THR A 37 0.08 0.46 12.17
CA THR A 37 0.70 0.72 13.49
C THR A 37 1.55 1.99 13.48
N LYS A 38 2.40 2.17 12.46
CA LYS A 38 3.24 3.38 12.34
C LYS A 38 2.38 4.64 12.16
N THR A 39 1.35 4.54 11.34
CA THR A 39 0.38 5.61 11.11
C THR A 39 -0.32 6.03 12.41
N PHE A 40 -0.83 5.07 13.17
CA PHE A 40 -1.45 5.30 14.47
C PHE A 40 -0.49 5.98 15.46
N LEU A 41 0.74 5.50 15.58
CA LEU A 41 1.71 6.03 16.54
C LEU A 41 2.10 7.47 16.23
N LEU A 42 2.32 7.78 14.95
CA LEU A 42 2.58 9.14 14.50
C LEU A 42 1.36 10.02 14.78
N ALA A 43 0.16 9.58 14.39
CA ALA A 43 -1.13 10.22 14.62
C ALA A 43 -1.36 10.58 16.10
N ALA A 44 -1.31 9.58 16.97
CA ALA A 44 -1.48 9.71 18.40
C ALA A 44 -0.39 10.59 19.03
N GLY A 45 0.87 10.41 18.64
CA GLY A 45 2.00 11.19 19.14
C GLY A 45 1.88 12.68 18.82
N THR A 46 1.37 13.04 17.64
CA THR A 46 1.13 14.47 17.30
C THR A 46 -0.04 15.04 18.06
N LEU A 47 -1.13 14.29 18.27
CA LEU A 47 -2.25 14.75 19.10
C LEU A 47 -1.82 14.97 20.55
N ILE A 48 -0.98 14.07 21.09
CA ILE A 48 -0.36 14.24 22.42
C ILE A 48 0.54 15.48 22.44
N THR A 49 1.39 15.64 21.43
CA THR A 49 2.28 16.81 21.30
C THR A 49 1.49 18.11 21.19
N LEU A 50 0.39 18.11 20.44
CA LEU A 50 -0.55 19.23 20.30
C LEU A 50 -1.19 19.59 21.65
N ALA A 51 -1.74 18.60 22.36
CA ALA A 51 -2.36 18.81 23.66
C ALA A 51 -1.36 19.39 24.67
N LEU A 52 -0.15 18.83 24.74
CA LEU A 52 0.94 19.32 25.60
C LEU A 52 1.37 20.74 25.22
N TYR A 53 1.46 21.04 23.92
CA TYR A 53 1.75 22.39 23.44
C TYR A 53 0.67 23.38 23.87
N ILE A 54 -0.61 23.03 23.69
CA ILE A 54 -1.74 23.87 24.09
C ILE A 54 -1.70 24.15 25.59
N LEU A 55 -1.54 23.11 26.41
CA LEU A 55 -1.43 23.25 27.88
C LEU A 55 -0.24 24.14 28.27
N ALA A 56 0.91 23.99 27.61
CA ALA A 56 2.06 24.86 27.84
C ALA A 56 1.78 26.33 27.49
N ARG A 57 1.00 26.60 26.43
CA ARG A 57 0.63 27.98 26.03
C ARG A 57 -0.41 28.60 26.95
N LEU A 58 -1.43 27.84 27.35
CA LEU A 58 -2.43 28.26 28.34
C LEU A 58 -1.75 28.62 29.67
N SER A 59 -0.81 27.79 30.11
CA SER A 59 -0.05 27.99 31.34
C SER A 59 0.84 29.24 31.29
N ARG A 60 1.46 29.55 30.14
CA ARG A 60 2.33 30.73 30.00
C ARG A 60 1.60 32.04 29.68
N GLY A 61 0.39 31.97 29.12
CA GLY A 61 -0.34 33.16 28.69
C GLY A 61 0.25 33.84 27.44
N ASN A 62 1.04 33.13 26.63
CA ASN A 62 1.60 33.67 25.39
C ASN A 62 1.68 32.66 24.24
N ILE A 63 1.61 33.15 23.01
CA ILE A 63 1.93 32.39 21.79
C ILE A 63 2.89 33.23 20.95
N ILE A 64 3.91 32.58 20.38
CA ILE A 64 4.89 33.20 19.49
C ILE A 64 4.86 32.42 18.19
N PHE A 65 4.74 33.13 17.08
CA PHE A 65 4.66 32.59 15.74
C PHE A 65 5.93 32.93 14.95
N PRO A 66 6.46 31.98 14.15
CA PRO A 66 7.39 32.31 13.09
C PRO A 66 6.68 33.12 11.98
N PRO A 67 7.42 33.67 11.01
CA PRO A 67 6.86 34.35 9.84
C PRO A 67 5.65 33.60 9.23
N PHE A 68 4.49 34.27 9.22
CA PHE A 68 3.21 33.65 8.88
C PHE A 68 3.16 33.07 7.46
N ILE A 69 3.86 33.68 6.49
CA ILE A 69 3.76 33.32 5.07
C ILE A 69 4.15 31.86 4.80
N LEU A 70 5.26 31.38 5.38
CA LEU A 70 5.70 30.00 5.16
C LEU A 70 4.81 28.99 5.90
N VAL A 71 4.31 29.34 7.09
CA VAL A 71 3.33 28.51 7.79
C VAL A 71 2.05 28.42 6.96
N ALA A 72 1.53 29.55 6.47
CA ALA A 72 0.33 29.58 5.63
C ALA A 72 0.51 28.76 4.34
N ALA A 73 1.69 28.84 3.72
CA ALA A 73 2.01 28.02 2.54
C ALA A 73 1.96 26.51 2.85
N LEU A 74 2.46 26.07 4.02
CA LEU A 74 2.44 24.66 4.45
C LEU A 74 1.00 24.12 4.60
N TRP A 75 0.03 24.98 4.85
CA TRP A 75 -1.39 24.61 4.98
C TRP A 75 -2.17 24.61 3.65
N LEU A 76 -1.58 25.09 2.54
CA LEU A 76 -2.25 25.10 1.23
C LEU A 76 -2.70 23.70 0.77
N PRO A 77 -1.86 22.63 0.87
CA PRO A 77 -2.32 21.28 0.54
C PRO A 77 -3.51 20.84 1.40
N VAL A 78 -3.51 21.10 2.72
CA VAL A 78 -4.64 20.76 3.60
C VAL A 78 -5.92 21.47 3.16
N ILE A 79 -5.83 22.74 2.79
CA ILE A 79 -6.99 23.50 2.30
C ILE A 79 -7.52 22.88 1.00
N ALA A 80 -6.64 22.48 0.07
CA ALA A 80 -7.06 21.82 -1.16
C ALA A 80 -7.73 20.46 -0.89
N TYR A 81 -7.19 19.64 0.01
CA TYR A 81 -7.81 18.38 0.43
C TYR A 81 -9.16 18.62 1.12
N ALA A 82 -9.30 19.67 1.93
CA ALA A 82 -10.55 20.01 2.60
C ALA A 82 -11.62 20.50 1.62
N LEU A 83 -11.24 21.32 0.65
CA LEU A 83 -12.12 21.75 -0.45
C LEU A 83 -12.54 20.56 -1.30
N SER A 84 -11.59 19.69 -1.65
CA SER A 84 -11.87 18.45 -2.38
C SER A 84 -12.87 17.57 -1.63
N ALA A 85 -12.63 17.29 -0.34
CA ALA A 85 -13.54 16.51 0.50
C ALA A 85 -14.94 17.14 0.61
N ALA A 86 -15.05 18.48 0.56
CA ALA A 86 -16.33 19.18 0.66
C ALA A 86 -17.12 19.17 -0.67
N PHE A 87 -16.44 19.14 -1.81
CA PHE A 87 -17.06 19.36 -3.13
C PHE A 87 -17.01 18.16 -4.08
N SER A 88 -16.31 17.07 -3.76
CA SER A 88 -16.21 15.90 -4.63
C SER A 88 -17.41 14.94 -4.55
N GLY A 89 -18.27 15.08 -3.54
CA GLY A 89 -19.41 14.18 -3.29
C GLY A 89 -19.05 12.90 -2.52
N VAL A 90 -17.78 12.70 -2.17
CA VAL A 90 -17.34 11.60 -1.29
C VAL A 90 -17.82 11.86 0.12
N SER A 91 -18.15 10.79 0.86
CA SER A 91 -18.51 10.93 2.27
C SER A 91 -17.33 11.53 3.05
N PHE A 92 -17.62 12.53 3.91
CA PHE A 92 -16.55 13.20 4.68
C PHE A 92 -15.75 12.20 5.52
N THR A 93 -16.42 11.18 6.06
CA THR A 93 -15.78 10.11 6.82
C THR A 93 -14.75 9.35 6.00
N ASN A 94 -15.04 9.01 4.74
CA ASN A 94 -14.10 8.32 3.85
C ASN A 94 -13.00 9.26 3.37
N ALA A 95 -13.32 10.51 3.03
CA ALA A 95 -12.31 11.50 2.63
C ALA A 95 -11.32 11.84 3.76
N PHE A 96 -11.80 11.89 5.01
CA PHE A 96 -10.96 12.19 6.17
C PHE A 96 -10.13 10.99 6.61
N TRP A 97 -10.73 9.80 6.70
CA TRP A 97 -10.07 8.64 7.31
C TRP A 97 -9.57 7.59 6.33
N GLY A 98 -10.12 7.54 5.12
CA GLY A 98 -9.93 6.41 4.21
C GLY A 98 -10.32 5.07 4.85
N SER A 99 -9.69 3.98 4.39
CA SER A 99 -9.87 2.64 4.96
C SER A 99 -8.93 2.40 6.14
N ALA A 100 -7.70 2.91 6.06
CA ALA A 100 -6.62 2.63 6.98
C ALA A 100 -5.79 3.87 7.35
N PHE A 101 -6.35 5.07 7.19
CA PHE A 101 -5.67 6.36 7.36
C PHE A 101 -4.49 6.52 6.41
N GLU A 102 -4.75 6.21 5.15
CA GLU A 102 -3.78 6.24 4.06
C GLU A 102 -3.21 7.65 3.84
N PRO A 103 -1.99 7.76 3.27
CA PRO A 103 -1.37 9.04 2.96
C PRO A 103 -2.25 10.04 2.20
N ASP A 104 -3.03 9.57 1.22
CA ASP A 104 -3.87 10.42 0.37
C ASP A 104 -5.23 10.77 0.99
N THR A 105 -5.34 10.75 2.32
CA THR A 105 -6.55 11.18 3.05
C THR A 105 -6.40 12.60 3.58
N LEU A 106 -7.52 13.33 3.71
CA LEU A 106 -7.50 14.66 4.34
C LEU A 106 -6.97 14.58 5.78
N GLY A 107 -7.32 13.54 6.53
CA GLY A 107 -6.89 13.36 7.90
C GLY A 107 -5.37 13.19 8.01
N PHE A 108 -4.74 12.40 7.14
CA PHE A 108 -3.29 12.23 7.13
C PHE A 108 -2.57 13.54 6.77
N VAL A 109 -2.98 14.22 5.69
CA VAL A 109 -2.33 15.47 5.25
C VAL A 109 -2.49 16.57 6.29
N LEU A 110 -3.67 16.68 6.92
CA LEU A 110 -3.91 17.58 8.07
C LEU A 110 -2.96 17.25 9.22
N PHE A 111 -2.90 15.98 9.61
CA PHE A 111 -2.04 15.52 10.69
C PHE A 111 -0.55 15.83 10.44
N ALA A 112 -0.02 15.50 9.26
CA ALA A 112 1.38 15.73 8.91
C ALA A 112 1.71 17.23 8.91
N THR A 113 0.78 18.05 8.42
CA THR A 113 0.88 19.51 8.43
C THR A 113 0.84 20.08 9.85
N VAL A 114 -0.01 19.54 10.73
CA VAL A 114 -0.05 19.90 12.16
C VAL A 114 1.28 19.54 12.82
N LEU A 115 1.83 18.36 12.55
CA LEU A 115 3.14 17.94 13.08
C LEU A 115 4.26 18.91 12.64
N GLY A 116 4.34 19.24 11.34
CA GLY A 116 5.30 20.23 10.84
C GLY A 116 5.11 21.62 11.43
N THR A 117 3.85 22.06 11.60
CA THR A 117 3.53 23.34 12.25
C THR A 117 3.93 23.33 13.72
N LEU A 118 3.70 22.23 14.45
CA LEU A 118 4.15 22.07 15.83
C LEU A 118 5.67 22.12 15.93
N THR A 119 6.40 21.48 15.01
CA THR A 119 7.87 21.61 14.95
C THR A 119 8.29 23.08 14.85
N ALA A 120 7.67 23.86 13.96
CA ALA A 120 7.90 25.29 13.82
C ALA A 120 7.56 26.10 15.10
N LEU A 121 6.49 25.74 15.79
CA LEU A 121 6.00 26.46 16.97
C LEU A 121 6.73 26.09 18.26
N ILE A 122 7.17 24.85 18.43
CA ILE A 122 7.79 24.32 19.66
C ILE A 122 9.29 24.65 19.72
N LEU A 123 10.00 24.58 18.60
CA LEU A 123 11.47 24.64 18.59
C LEU A 123 12.01 26.08 18.54
N ARG A 124 11.95 26.77 19.67
CA ARG A 124 12.19 28.22 19.69
C ARG A 124 13.62 28.70 19.88
N ARG A 125 14.53 27.82 20.27
CA ARG A 125 15.87 28.20 20.72
C ARG A 125 16.96 27.33 20.09
N PRO A 126 18.19 27.85 19.96
CA PRO A 126 19.32 27.09 19.42
C PRO A 126 19.56 25.76 20.16
N GLU A 127 19.34 25.72 21.48
CA GLU A 127 19.55 24.49 22.26
C GLU A 127 18.55 23.39 21.86
N HIS A 128 17.34 23.75 21.44
CA HIS A 128 16.33 22.79 21.00
C HIS A 128 16.75 22.13 19.67
N TYR A 129 17.30 22.90 18.74
CA TYR A 129 17.85 22.35 17.49
C TYR A 129 19.05 21.44 17.78
N SER A 130 19.96 21.89 18.65
CA SER A 130 21.12 21.09 19.08
C SER A 130 20.71 19.76 19.68
N SER A 131 19.72 19.74 20.57
CA SER A 131 19.19 18.50 21.12
C SER A 131 18.60 17.60 20.04
N PHE A 132 17.78 18.13 19.14
CA PHE A 132 17.15 17.33 18.08
C PHE A 132 18.18 16.67 17.16
N PHE A 133 19.11 17.46 16.59
CA PHE A 133 20.07 16.92 15.62
C PHE A 133 21.07 15.98 16.28
N ARG A 134 21.47 16.20 17.53
CA ARG A 134 22.30 15.23 18.27
C ARG A 134 21.56 13.91 18.49
N THR A 135 20.30 13.97 18.92
CA THR A 135 19.47 12.76 19.05
C THR A 135 19.26 12.09 17.69
N GLY A 136 19.02 12.86 16.63
CA GLY A 136 18.85 12.36 15.27
C GLY A 136 20.10 11.65 14.75
N VAL A 137 21.30 12.18 14.99
CA VAL A 137 22.57 11.51 14.64
C VAL A 137 22.72 10.17 15.36
N VAL A 138 22.40 10.12 16.66
CA VAL A 138 22.46 8.87 17.44
C VAL A 138 21.44 7.85 16.89
N VAL A 139 20.19 8.28 16.69
CA VAL A 139 19.11 7.45 16.14
C VAL A 139 19.48 6.92 14.75
N PHE A 140 20.00 7.78 13.87
CA PHE A 140 20.46 7.40 12.54
C PHE A 140 21.59 6.37 12.60
N GLY A 141 22.58 6.56 13.48
CA GLY A 141 23.65 5.60 13.68
C GLY A 141 23.16 4.24 14.18
N ILE A 142 22.17 4.23 15.09
CA ILE A 142 21.53 3.00 15.57
C ILE A 142 20.80 2.30 14.42
N ILE A 143 20.02 3.02 13.63
CA ILE A 143 19.28 2.44 12.48
C ILE A 143 20.26 1.87 11.46
N ALA A 144 21.31 2.62 11.09
CA ALA A 144 22.31 2.17 10.14
C ALA A 144 23.01 0.89 10.61
N PHE A 145 23.41 0.84 11.88
CA PHE A 145 24.04 -0.34 12.47
C PHE A 145 23.08 -1.53 12.55
N LEU A 146 21.86 -1.30 13.05
CA LEU A 146 20.85 -2.34 13.23
C LEU A 146 20.45 -2.96 11.88
N GLU A 147 20.22 -2.14 10.85
CA GLU A 147 19.87 -2.64 9.52
C GLU A 147 21.02 -3.43 8.90
N MET A 148 22.26 -2.95 9.04
CA MET A 148 23.43 -3.71 8.59
C MET A 148 23.49 -5.09 9.28
N CYS A 149 23.22 -5.15 10.58
CA CYS A 149 23.11 -6.42 11.29
C CYS A 149 21.96 -7.30 10.78
N ILE A 150 20.78 -6.72 10.51
CA ILE A 150 19.62 -7.46 9.97
C ILE A 150 19.96 -8.06 8.60
N VAL A 151 20.54 -7.29 7.69
CA VAL A 151 20.93 -7.77 6.35
C VAL A 151 21.94 -8.90 6.45
N ILE A 152 22.96 -8.78 7.30
CA ILE A 152 24.00 -9.80 7.49
C ILE A 152 23.41 -11.06 8.13
N VAL A 153 22.71 -10.93 9.26
CA VAL A 153 22.13 -12.08 10.00
C VAL A 153 21.05 -12.78 9.17
N GLY A 154 20.25 -12.00 8.42
CA GLY A 154 19.22 -12.53 7.54
C GLY A 154 19.77 -13.42 6.42
N GLN A 155 21.04 -13.24 6.01
CA GLN A 155 21.68 -14.18 5.07
C GLN A 155 21.89 -15.58 5.69
N PHE A 156 22.09 -15.66 7.00
CA PHE A 156 22.37 -16.92 7.69
C PHE A 156 21.10 -17.59 8.21
N VAL A 157 20.06 -16.82 8.56
CA VAL A 157 18.80 -17.35 9.12
C VAL A 157 17.57 -16.72 8.45
N PRO A 158 17.40 -16.88 7.12
CA PRO A 158 16.38 -16.16 6.33
C PRO A 158 14.93 -16.50 6.74
N ASN A 159 14.70 -17.70 7.27
CA ASN A 159 13.39 -18.14 7.74
C ASN A 159 12.94 -17.47 9.05
N THR A 160 13.89 -16.93 9.82
CA THR A 160 13.60 -16.26 11.10
C THR A 160 13.67 -14.75 10.95
N ILE A 161 14.67 -14.24 10.23
CA ILE A 161 14.84 -12.82 9.96
C ILE A 161 15.03 -12.66 8.46
N SER A 162 14.04 -12.07 7.80
CA SER A 162 14.16 -11.75 6.38
C SER A 162 15.23 -10.66 6.18
N PRO A 163 16.15 -10.80 5.21
CA PRO A 163 17.06 -9.71 4.82
C PRO A 163 16.35 -8.42 4.38
N LEU A 164 15.08 -8.53 3.97
CA LEU A 164 14.24 -7.41 3.55
C LEU A 164 13.51 -6.72 4.71
N PHE A 165 13.60 -7.27 5.92
CA PHE A 165 12.96 -6.67 7.08
C PHE A 165 13.61 -5.33 7.39
N SER A 166 12.80 -4.26 7.37
CA SER A 166 13.26 -2.92 7.70
C SER A 166 12.53 -2.37 8.92
N VAL A 167 13.29 -1.74 9.81
CA VAL A 167 12.72 -1.04 10.98
C VAL A 167 11.90 0.19 10.56
N VAL A 168 12.28 0.83 9.45
CA VAL A 168 11.64 2.08 8.97
C VAL A 168 10.29 1.78 8.31
N GLY A 169 10.13 0.62 7.69
CA GLY A 169 8.93 0.20 6.96
C GLY A 169 9.31 -0.75 5.83
N SER A 170 9.53 -0.22 4.63
CA SER A 170 10.08 -0.98 3.51
C SER A 170 11.58 -0.72 3.32
N PHE A 171 12.26 -1.62 2.61
CA PHE A 171 13.67 -1.44 2.23
C PHE A 171 13.87 -0.18 1.36
N THR A 172 12.88 0.15 0.52
CA THR A 172 12.85 1.38 -0.28
C THR A 172 12.76 2.64 0.58
N ASP A 173 11.88 2.66 1.59
CA ASP A 173 11.77 3.79 2.53
C ASP A 173 13.06 4.02 3.33
N LEU A 174 13.75 2.93 3.62
CA LEU A 174 15.04 2.97 4.30
C LEU A 174 16.13 3.56 3.40
N ALA A 175 16.09 3.33 2.09
CA ALA A 175 16.93 4.06 1.14
C ALA A 175 16.66 5.57 1.20
N PHE A 176 15.39 5.98 1.27
CA PHE A 176 15.03 7.40 1.42
C PHE A 176 15.62 8.00 2.70
N LEU A 177 15.54 7.28 3.82
CA LEU A 177 16.10 7.71 5.11
C LEU A 177 17.64 7.76 5.09
N PHE A 178 18.31 6.78 4.48
CA PHE A 178 19.77 6.77 4.39
C PHE A 178 20.29 7.87 3.47
N GLY A 179 19.64 8.13 2.35
CA GLY A 179 19.98 9.29 1.51
C GLY A 179 19.81 10.60 2.27
N LEU A 180 18.72 10.76 3.03
CA LEU A 180 18.53 11.92 3.92
C LEU A 180 19.66 12.05 4.95
N GLY A 181 20.08 10.94 5.55
CA GLY A 181 21.17 10.92 6.52
C GLY A 181 22.53 11.26 5.90
N VAL A 182 22.83 10.76 4.70
CA VAL A 182 24.05 11.13 3.94
C VAL A 182 24.04 12.62 3.59
N VAL A 183 22.91 13.15 3.11
CA VAL A 183 22.73 14.61 2.92
C VAL A 183 23.02 15.36 4.23
N GLY A 184 22.46 14.88 5.34
CA GLY A 184 22.69 15.44 6.65
C GLY A 184 24.16 15.46 7.07
N ILE A 185 24.87 14.33 6.88
CA ILE A 185 26.30 14.20 7.20
C ILE A 185 27.14 15.16 6.36
N LEU A 186 26.87 15.26 5.04
CA LEU A 186 27.61 16.14 4.14
C LEU A 186 27.49 17.62 4.54
N ILE A 187 26.25 18.08 4.77
CA ILE A 187 25.99 19.46 5.22
C ILE A 187 26.63 19.69 6.58
N THR A 188 26.55 18.71 7.48
CA THR A 188 27.08 18.81 8.83
C THR A 188 28.61 18.91 8.84
N PHE A 189 29.32 18.10 8.04
CA PHE A 189 30.79 18.24 7.86
C PHE A 189 31.20 19.55 7.21
N ARG A 190 30.32 20.17 6.43
CA ARG A 190 30.59 21.43 5.76
C ARG A 190 30.49 22.63 6.69
N PHE A 191 29.54 22.64 7.62
CA PHE A 191 29.21 23.84 8.39
C PHE A 191 29.35 23.71 9.92
N ILE A 192 29.77 22.56 10.44
CA ILE A 192 29.92 22.33 11.89
C ILE A 192 31.24 21.60 12.17
N GLU A 193 31.99 22.10 13.16
CA GLU A 193 33.20 21.44 13.66
C GLU A 193 32.86 20.42 14.76
N PHE A 194 33.54 19.27 14.74
CA PHE A 194 33.24 18.13 15.61
C PHE A 194 34.43 17.68 16.43
N SER A 195 34.12 17.09 17.59
CA SER A 195 35.10 16.25 18.29
C SER A 195 35.53 15.08 17.39
N GLN A 196 36.78 14.63 17.54
CA GLN A 196 37.32 13.52 16.74
C GLN A 196 36.52 12.21 16.89
N ARG A 197 35.84 12.02 18.03
CA ARG A 197 34.95 10.86 18.26
C ARG A 197 33.67 10.97 17.42
N THR A 198 33.01 12.13 17.48
CA THR A 198 31.78 12.39 16.72
C THR A 198 32.05 12.37 15.22
N HIS A 199 33.18 12.94 14.77
CA HIS A 199 33.58 12.91 13.38
C HIS A 199 33.72 11.47 12.87
N ARG A 200 34.47 10.62 13.60
CA ARG A 200 34.60 9.19 13.24
C ARG A 200 33.27 8.45 13.22
N ALA A 201 32.41 8.69 14.20
CA ALA A 201 31.09 8.06 14.26
C ALA A 201 30.22 8.43 13.04
N LEU A 202 30.23 9.70 12.62
CA LEU A 202 29.51 10.18 11.43
C LEU A 202 30.08 9.62 10.13
N VAL A 203 31.41 9.47 10.03
CA VAL A 203 32.03 8.82 8.86
C VAL A 203 31.60 7.35 8.80
N ILE A 204 31.68 6.62 9.91
CA ILE A 204 31.27 5.20 9.96
C ILE A 204 29.80 5.05 9.58
N SER A 205 28.90 5.84 10.17
CA SER A 205 27.47 5.77 9.83
C SER A 205 27.20 6.17 8.37
N GLY A 206 27.94 7.16 7.83
CA GLY A 206 27.84 7.56 6.43
C GLY A 206 28.29 6.46 5.46
N VAL A 207 29.39 5.77 5.77
CA VAL A 207 29.87 4.62 4.96
C VAL A 207 28.85 3.48 5.01
N ILE A 208 28.34 3.13 6.19
CA ILE A 208 27.30 2.10 6.36
C ILE A 208 26.06 2.49 5.54
N ALA A 209 25.61 3.74 5.63
CA ALA A 209 24.47 4.24 4.87
C ALA A 209 24.68 4.16 3.36
N LEU A 210 25.88 4.49 2.85
CA LEU A 210 26.20 4.36 1.43
C LEU A 210 26.22 2.89 0.96
N VAL A 211 26.69 1.96 1.80
CA VAL A 211 26.63 0.52 1.50
C VAL A 211 25.16 0.06 1.45
N LEU A 212 24.35 0.43 2.42
CA LEU A 212 22.92 0.07 2.44
C LEU A 212 22.16 0.70 1.27
N LEU A 213 22.52 1.92 0.84
CA LEU A 213 21.99 2.55 -0.36
C LEU A 213 22.38 1.81 -1.64
N ALA A 214 23.62 1.29 -1.72
CA ALA A 214 24.06 0.47 -2.84
C ALA A 214 23.26 -0.84 -2.92
N LEU A 215 22.95 -1.44 -1.77
CA LEU A 215 22.11 -2.63 -1.68
C LEU A 215 20.65 -2.33 -2.07
N ALA A 216 20.11 -1.19 -1.64
CA ALA A 216 18.73 -0.79 -1.94
C ALA A 216 18.52 -0.35 -3.39
N ASN A 217 19.59 0.09 -4.07
CA ASN A 217 19.61 0.41 -5.50
C ASN A 217 18.48 1.38 -5.96
N SER A 218 18.19 2.40 -5.15
CA SER A 218 17.16 3.40 -5.47
C SER A 218 17.72 4.50 -6.37
N SER A 219 17.29 4.54 -7.63
CA SER A 219 17.77 5.51 -8.63
C SER A 219 17.48 6.96 -8.24
N ILE A 220 16.27 7.24 -7.72
CA ILE A 220 15.88 8.59 -7.30
C ILE A 220 16.77 9.11 -6.16
N VAL A 221 17.14 8.25 -5.20
CA VAL A 221 18.03 8.64 -4.10
C VAL A 221 19.42 8.99 -4.63
N TRP A 222 19.95 8.20 -5.57
CA TRP A 222 21.25 8.51 -6.17
C TRP A 222 21.25 9.81 -6.97
N VAL A 223 20.17 10.11 -7.72
CA VAL A 223 20.02 11.40 -8.41
C VAL A 223 20.03 12.55 -7.41
N LEU A 224 19.24 12.46 -6.34
CA LEU A 224 19.15 13.52 -5.34
C LEU A 224 20.47 13.71 -4.57
N LEU A 225 21.16 12.61 -4.24
CA LEU A 225 22.50 12.67 -3.63
C LEU A 225 23.52 13.31 -4.55
N ALA A 226 23.53 12.96 -5.84
CA ALA A 226 24.41 13.58 -6.83
C ALA A 226 24.16 15.09 -6.91
N LEU A 227 22.89 15.54 -6.95
CA LEU A 227 22.54 16.96 -7.01
C LEU A 227 22.99 17.73 -5.75
N VAL A 228 22.73 17.18 -4.55
CA VAL A 228 23.15 17.83 -3.29
C VAL A 228 24.68 17.86 -3.18
N SER A 229 25.35 16.74 -3.46
CA SER A 229 26.81 16.66 -3.43
C SER A 229 27.46 17.57 -4.46
N LEU A 230 26.89 17.72 -5.66
CA LEU A 230 27.36 18.66 -6.66
C LEU A 230 27.22 20.10 -6.18
N GLY A 231 26.08 20.47 -5.59
CA GLY A 231 25.88 21.81 -5.02
C GLY A 231 26.90 22.14 -3.93
N LEU A 232 27.14 21.20 -3.00
CA LEU A 232 28.15 21.36 -1.94
C LEU A 232 29.58 21.37 -2.48
N PHE A 233 29.87 20.60 -3.54
CA PHE A 233 31.16 20.61 -4.21
C PHE A 233 31.44 21.96 -4.89
N VAL A 234 30.47 22.49 -5.65
CA VAL A 234 30.59 23.78 -6.34
C VAL A 234 30.80 24.90 -5.34
N GLU A 235 30.00 24.93 -4.26
CA GLU A 235 30.17 25.91 -3.17
C GLU A 235 31.57 25.81 -2.54
N ALA A 236 32.08 24.59 -2.36
CA ALA A 236 33.40 24.37 -1.79
C ALA A 236 34.55 24.80 -2.70
N VAL A 237 34.39 24.69 -4.01
CA VAL A 237 35.35 25.20 -5.00
C VAL A 237 35.31 26.73 -5.06
N MET A 238 34.13 27.33 -5.08
CA MET A 238 33.98 28.80 -5.15
C MET A 238 34.61 29.52 -3.95
N GLN A 239 34.57 28.92 -2.77
CA GLN A 239 35.22 29.47 -1.58
C GLN A 239 36.75 29.28 -1.53
N ARG A 240 37.33 28.47 -2.43
CA ARG A 240 38.79 28.26 -2.56
C ARG A 240 39.44 29.14 -3.62
N GLY A 241 38.70 30.04 -4.27
CA GLY A 241 39.27 30.99 -5.25
C GLY A 241 40.45 31.77 -4.67
N PRO A 242 41.47 32.12 -5.47
CA PRO A 242 42.66 32.78 -4.98
C PRO A 242 42.28 34.11 -4.36
N LYS A 243 42.63 34.31 -3.08
CA LYS A 243 42.80 35.67 -2.57
C LYS A 243 44.00 36.24 -3.30
N THR A 244 43.79 36.83 -4.46
CA THR A 244 44.82 37.62 -5.15
C THR A 244 45.11 38.84 -4.28
N ALA A 245 46.08 38.68 -3.39
CA ALA A 245 47.09 39.71 -3.24
C ALA A 245 47.80 39.83 -4.60
N ASP A 246 47.99 41.07 -5.03
CA ASP A 246 48.76 41.50 -6.20
C ASP A 246 48.14 41.22 -7.58
N ALA A 247 47.24 42.12 -7.98
CA ALA A 247 47.20 42.60 -9.36
C ALA A 247 46.94 44.11 -9.31
N ASP A 248 48.02 44.88 -9.45
CA ASP A 248 47.99 46.30 -9.79
C ASP A 248 46.98 46.54 -10.91
N LEU A 249 46.06 47.49 -10.69
CA LEU A 249 45.55 48.44 -11.70
C LEU A 249 44.57 49.39 -11.00
N ASP A 250 45.07 50.61 -10.80
CA ASP A 250 44.39 51.88 -10.59
C ASP A 250 42.86 51.87 -10.66
N LEU A 251 42.21 52.30 -9.58
CA LEU A 251 41.12 53.28 -9.58
C LEU A 251 40.87 53.73 -8.14
N ASP A 252 41.27 54.97 -7.87
CA ASP A 252 41.12 55.69 -6.61
C ASP A 252 39.67 55.80 -6.11
N GLU A 253 39.57 55.84 -4.78
CA GLU A 253 38.52 56.48 -3.96
C GLU A 253 37.05 56.10 -4.17
N VAL A 254 36.52 55.21 -3.31
CA VAL A 254 35.44 55.61 -2.37
C VAL A 254 35.58 54.82 -1.05
N ALA A 255 36.07 55.55 -0.04
CA ALA A 255 35.81 55.48 1.40
C ALA A 255 35.28 54.16 2.02
N SER A 256 36.15 53.55 2.82
CA SER A 256 35.84 52.69 3.96
C SER A 256 35.07 53.42 5.06
N ILE A 257 34.00 52.80 5.60
CA ILE A 257 33.71 52.81 7.05
C ILE A 257 33.06 51.47 7.43
N GLY A 258 33.73 50.72 8.32
CA GLY A 258 33.10 49.62 9.06
C GLY A 258 34.04 48.47 9.41
N ASP A 259 35.14 48.77 10.11
CA ASP A 259 36.00 47.76 10.75
C ASP A 259 35.21 46.89 11.74
N SER A 260 35.17 45.59 11.47
CA SER A 260 35.27 44.58 12.52
C SER A 260 36.14 43.45 12.01
N GLN A 261 37.42 43.54 12.34
CA GLN A 261 38.39 42.45 12.28
C GLN A 261 37.75 41.18 12.83
N THR A 262 37.59 40.16 11.98
CA THR A 262 37.39 38.79 12.45
C THR A 262 38.58 37.99 11.96
N GLU A 263 39.39 37.56 12.93
CA GLU A 263 40.52 36.68 12.75
C GLU A 263 40.15 35.48 11.87
N THR A 264 40.84 35.38 10.74
CA THR A 264 40.76 34.26 9.81
C THR A 264 41.50 33.05 10.38
N ASN A 265 40.81 32.19 11.12
CA ASN A 265 41.17 30.79 11.19
C ASN A 265 40.52 30.07 10.00
N GLY A 266 41.28 29.95 8.91
CA GLY A 266 40.86 29.24 7.72
C GLY A 266 40.84 27.73 7.93
N SER A 267 39.72 27.18 8.41
CA SER A 267 39.40 25.78 8.11
C SER A 267 38.85 25.73 6.69
N THR A 268 39.72 25.50 5.70
CA THR A 268 39.29 25.15 4.35
C THR A 268 38.54 23.81 4.44
N HIS A 269 37.23 23.86 4.63
CA HIS A 269 36.39 22.67 4.69
C HIS A 269 36.70 21.78 3.47
N SER A 270 36.86 20.48 3.73
CA SER A 270 37.35 19.52 2.74
C SER A 270 36.35 19.34 1.59
N ILE A 271 36.85 19.38 0.35
CA ILE A 271 36.08 19.07 -0.87
C ILE A 271 35.86 17.55 -1.00
N ILE A 272 36.64 16.75 -0.28
CA ILE A 272 36.70 15.30 -0.45
C ILE A 272 35.33 14.64 -0.17
N PRO A 273 34.61 14.90 0.93
CA PRO A 273 33.36 14.17 1.19
C PRO A 273 32.26 14.41 0.13
N PRO A 274 31.94 15.65 -0.28
CA PRO A 274 30.99 15.88 -1.37
C PRO A 274 31.43 15.24 -2.69
N LEU A 275 32.71 15.35 -3.05
CA LEU A 275 33.24 14.77 -4.30
C LEU A 275 33.15 13.23 -4.29
N SER A 276 33.49 12.59 -3.17
CA SER A 276 33.39 11.14 -3.02
C SER A 276 31.95 10.66 -3.15
N VAL A 277 31.00 11.30 -2.47
CA VAL A 277 29.58 10.91 -2.57
C VAL A 277 29.04 11.18 -3.98
N LEU A 278 29.46 12.27 -4.64
CA LEU A 278 29.11 12.54 -6.03
C LEU A 278 29.62 11.43 -6.96
N ALA A 279 30.89 11.04 -6.83
CA ALA A 279 31.49 9.98 -7.63
C ALA A 279 30.77 8.63 -7.43
N ILE A 280 30.47 8.27 -6.18
CA ILE A 280 29.72 7.05 -5.83
C ILE A 280 28.30 7.11 -6.43
N SER A 281 27.62 8.24 -6.30
CA SER A 281 26.26 8.40 -6.83
C SER A 281 26.23 8.27 -8.35
N LEU A 282 27.17 8.91 -9.06
CA LEU A 282 27.31 8.77 -10.52
C LEU A 282 27.67 7.33 -10.92
N PHE A 283 28.53 6.67 -10.14
CA PHE A 283 28.89 5.27 -10.38
C PHE A 283 27.68 4.34 -10.30
N PHE A 284 26.80 4.48 -9.31
CA PHE A 284 25.58 3.65 -9.22
C PHE A 284 24.49 4.06 -10.22
N LEU A 285 24.43 5.33 -10.63
CA LEU A 285 23.52 5.76 -11.69
C LEU A 285 23.90 5.18 -13.06
N ILE A 286 25.19 5.13 -13.38
CA ILE A 286 25.70 4.59 -14.65
C ILE A 286 25.78 3.05 -14.58
N GLY A 287 26.21 2.52 -13.44
CA GLY A 287 26.44 1.09 -13.19
C GLY A 287 25.24 0.36 -12.58
N GLY A 288 24.01 0.70 -12.94
CA GLY A 288 22.79 0.13 -12.32
C GLY A 288 22.71 -1.40 -12.32
N THR A 289 23.42 -2.07 -13.24
CA THR A 289 23.58 -3.54 -13.25
C THR A 289 24.32 -4.07 -12.02
N LEU A 290 25.30 -3.32 -11.50
CA LEU A 290 26.03 -3.68 -10.29
C LEU A 290 25.16 -3.54 -9.04
N GLY A 291 24.35 -2.47 -8.96
CA GLY A 291 23.37 -2.31 -7.88
C GLY A 291 22.37 -3.46 -7.84
N GLY A 292 21.85 -3.88 -9.00
CA GLY A 292 21.00 -5.05 -9.12
C GLY A 292 21.72 -6.36 -8.75
N ALA A 293 22.98 -6.53 -9.16
CA ALA A 293 23.79 -7.69 -8.80
C ALA A 293 24.03 -7.77 -7.28
N LEU A 294 24.31 -6.64 -6.63
CA LEU A 294 24.46 -6.56 -5.18
C LEU A 294 23.14 -6.87 -4.47
N ALA A 295 22.02 -6.27 -4.91
CA ALA A 295 20.72 -6.55 -4.33
C ALA A 295 20.34 -8.03 -4.45
N ASN A 296 20.63 -8.66 -5.58
CA ASN A 296 20.42 -10.09 -5.80
C ASN A 296 21.34 -10.95 -4.92
N ALA A 297 22.63 -10.60 -4.82
CA ALA A 297 23.60 -11.36 -4.02
C ALA A 297 23.25 -11.39 -2.52
N PHE A 298 22.64 -10.32 -2.02
CA PHE A 298 22.19 -10.21 -0.63
C PHE A 298 20.70 -10.54 -0.44
N HIS A 299 20.00 -11.05 -1.47
CA HIS A 299 18.56 -11.36 -1.41
C HIS A 299 17.70 -10.18 -0.90
N VAL A 300 18.09 -8.95 -1.25
CA VAL A 300 17.40 -7.70 -0.87
C VAL A 300 16.74 -7.00 -2.07
N ASN A 301 16.64 -7.68 -3.22
CA ASN A 301 15.97 -7.14 -4.39
C ASN A 301 14.45 -7.07 -4.14
N VAL A 302 13.90 -5.85 -4.13
CA VAL A 302 12.46 -5.59 -3.98
C VAL A 302 11.91 -5.20 -5.34
N LEU A 303 10.91 -5.95 -5.81
CA LEU A 303 10.12 -5.54 -6.96
C LEU A 303 9.11 -4.49 -6.50
N ASP A 304 9.40 -3.22 -6.77
CA ASP A 304 8.44 -2.13 -6.55
C ASP A 304 7.43 -2.10 -7.68
N VAL A 305 6.17 -2.38 -7.35
CA VAL A 305 5.07 -2.48 -8.31
C VAL A 305 4.13 -1.31 -8.06
N ARG A 306 4.04 -0.42 -9.05
CA ARG A 306 3.17 0.75 -9.02
C ARG A 306 2.77 1.20 -10.43
N PRO A 307 1.71 2.00 -10.57
CA PRO A 307 1.34 2.57 -11.85
C PRO A 307 2.45 3.39 -12.48
N SER A 308 2.56 3.32 -13.81
CA SER A 308 3.49 4.17 -14.57
C SER A 308 3.04 5.63 -14.59
N TRP A 309 3.94 6.54 -15.00
CA TRP A 309 3.58 7.93 -15.30
C TRP A 309 2.43 8.03 -16.31
N GLN A 310 2.50 7.25 -17.40
CA GLN A 310 1.49 7.27 -18.44
C GLN A 310 0.13 6.79 -17.92
N SER A 311 0.11 5.70 -17.15
CA SER A 311 -1.12 5.17 -16.54
C SER A 311 -1.69 6.11 -15.48
N THR A 312 -0.84 6.75 -14.68
CA THR A 312 -1.30 7.73 -13.67
C THR A 312 -1.95 8.94 -14.34
N PHE A 313 -1.34 9.47 -15.40
CA PHE A 313 -1.88 10.62 -16.12
C PHE A 313 -3.08 10.29 -17.01
N SER A 314 -3.21 9.05 -17.52
CA SER A 314 -4.41 8.63 -18.24
C SER A 314 -5.62 8.62 -17.32
N VAL A 315 -5.46 8.08 -16.09
CA VAL A 315 -6.48 8.13 -15.04
C VAL A 315 -6.80 9.58 -14.69
N ALA A 316 -5.78 10.41 -14.41
CA ALA A 316 -6.00 11.83 -14.11
C ALA A 316 -6.81 12.56 -15.21
N ARG A 317 -6.48 12.33 -16.48
CA ARG A 317 -7.19 12.93 -17.61
C ARG A 317 -8.65 12.47 -17.67
N ALA A 318 -8.92 11.19 -17.44
CA ALA A 318 -10.26 10.64 -17.43
C ALA A 318 -11.09 11.21 -16.26
N SER A 319 -10.52 11.28 -15.06
CA SER A 319 -11.17 11.85 -13.88
C SER A 319 -11.50 13.34 -14.03
N TYR A 320 -10.67 14.11 -14.75
CA TYR A 320 -10.95 15.53 -15.01
C TYR A 320 -12.12 15.78 -15.96
N ALA A 321 -12.58 14.78 -16.71
CA ALA A 321 -13.80 14.92 -17.49
C ALA A 321 -15.04 15.09 -16.59
N THR A 322 -15.01 14.53 -15.38
CA THR A 322 -16.14 14.57 -14.42
C THR A 322 -15.90 15.50 -13.24
N ALA A 323 -14.65 15.62 -12.75
CA ALA A 323 -14.32 16.39 -11.56
C ALA A 323 -13.01 17.22 -11.70
N PRO A 324 -12.96 18.23 -12.59
CA PRO A 324 -11.71 18.93 -12.90
C PRO A 324 -11.21 19.85 -11.77
N VAL A 325 -12.12 20.56 -11.08
CA VAL A 325 -11.73 21.63 -10.13
C VAL A 325 -11.25 21.04 -8.80
N PHE A 326 -12.09 20.21 -8.18
CA PHE A 326 -11.89 19.68 -6.84
C PHE A 326 -11.43 18.22 -6.80
N GLY A 327 -11.27 17.58 -7.97
CA GLY A 327 -10.92 16.17 -8.07
C GLY A 327 -12.03 15.25 -7.55
N THR A 328 -11.71 13.97 -7.49
CA THR A 328 -12.66 12.91 -7.12
C THR A 328 -12.81 12.73 -5.61
N GLY A 329 -12.03 13.45 -4.81
CA GLY A 329 -12.03 13.41 -3.35
C GLY A 329 -10.81 12.68 -2.79
N PRO A 330 -10.29 13.06 -1.61
CA PRO A 330 -9.17 12.36 -0.96
C PRO A 330 -9.44 10.87 -0.78
N GLY A 331 -8.43 10.03 -1.04
CA GLY A 331 -8.51 8.57 -0.86
C GLY A 331 -9.25 7.82 -1.98
N THR A 332 -9.65 8.50 -3.06
CA THR A 332 -10.44 7.87 -4.15
C THR A 332 -9.63 7.44 -5.36
N PHE A 333 -8.31 7.63 -5.37
CA PHE A 333 -7.49 7.25 -6.54
C PHE A 333 -7.71 5.79 -6.95
N GLY A 334 -7.83 4.86 -5.99
CA GLY A 334 -8.06 3.45 -6.29
C GLY A 334 -9.37 3.19 -7.06
N VAL A 335 -10.43 3.95 -6.77
CA VAL A 335 -11.71 3.85 -7.48
C VAL A 335 -11.53 4.28 -8.94
N GLU A 336 -10.86 5.40 -9.15
CA GLU A 336 -10.61 5.95 -10.49
C GLU A 336 -9.65 5.06 -11.29
N TRP A 337 -8.67 4.47 -10.62
CA TRP A 337 -7.78 3.47 -11.21
C TRP A 337 -8.57 2.28 -11.74
N LEU A 338 -9.44 1.68 -10.93
CA LEU A 338 -10.23 0.51 -11.36
C LEU A 338 -11.15 0.83 -12.53
N LYS A 339 -11.70 2.05 -12.56
CA LYS A 339 -12.58 2.51 -13.62
C LYS A 339 -11.87 2.79 -14.94
N TYR A 340 -10.64 3.32 -14.91
CA TYR A 340 -9.95 3.86 -16.08
C TYR A 340 -8.60 3.22 -16.41
N ARG A 341 -8.15 2.19 -15.66
CA ARG A 341 -6.92 1.45 -15.97
C ARG A 341 -7.00 0.80 -17.35
N ASP A 342 -5.87 0.78 -18.03
CA ASP A 342 -5.74 0.18 -19.36
C ASP A 342 -5.96 -1.34 -19.31
N ALA A 343 -6.72 -1.88 -20.26
CA ALA A 343 -6.94 -3.31 -20.41
C ALA A 343 -5.63 -4.08 -20.65
N SER A 344 -4.58 -3.42 -21.16
CA SER A 344 -3.25 -4.01 -21.30
C SER A 344 -2.65 -4.50 -19.99
N LEU A 345 -3.13 -4.03 -18.82
CA LEU A 345 -2.71 -4.56 -17.53
C LEU A 345 -3.10 -6.05 -17.37
N ASN A 346 -4.17 -6.48 -18.03
CA ASN A 346 -4.68 -7.85 -17.93
C ASN A 346 -3.74 -8.92 -18.49
N SER A 347 -2.83 -8.54 -19.41
CA SER A 347 -1.80 -9.43 -19.94
C SER A 347 -0.59 -9.57 -19.00
N THR A 348 -0.60 -8.89 -17.84
CA THR A 348 0.49 -8.96 -16.86
C THR A 348 0.09 -9.82 -15.65
N MET A 349 1.07 -10.19 -14.83
CA MET A 349 0.81 -10.88 -13.56
C MET A 349 0.10 -10.00 -12.51
N PHE A 350 -0.01 -8.69 -12.75
CA PHE A 350 -0.57 -7.70 -11.82
C PHE A 350 -2.02 -7.30 -12.13
N TRP A 351 -2.69 -8.03 -13.03
CA TRP A 351 -4.05 -7.71 -13.49
C TRP A 351 -5.11 -7.62 -12.37
N ASN A 352 -4.90 -8.37 -11.29
CA ASN A 352 -5.77 -8.43 -10.13
C ASN A 352 -5.32 -7.52 -8.98
N ILE A 353 -4.40 -6.58 -9.22
CA ILE A 353 -3.97 -5.61 -8.21
C ILE A 353 -4.81 -4.34 -8.31
N ASP A 354 -5.42 -3.99 -7.18
CA ASP A 354 -6.20 -2.77 -6.99
C ASP A 354 -5.26 -1.67 -6.43
N PHE A 355 -4.58 -0.94 -7.33
CA PHE A 355 -3.65 0.12 -6.92
C PHE A 355 -4.39 1.30 -6.29
N SER A 356 -4.05 1.63 -5.03
CA SER A 356 -4.64 2.76 -4.29
C SER A 356 -3.88 4.08 -4.46
N SER A 357 -2.79 4.08 -5.23
CA SER A 357 -1.97 5.27 -5.52
C SER A 357 -1.33 5.17 -6.89
N GLY A 358 -1.01 6.32 -7.48
CA GLY A 358 -0.31 6.43 -8.76
C GLY A 358 1.19 6.31 -8.63
N ILE A 359 1.93 6.87 -9.59
CA ILE A 359 3.40 6.81 -9.64
C ILE A 359 4.12 7.46 -8.43
N GLY A 360 3.47 8.42 -7.75
CA GLY A 360 4.01 9.08 -6.57
C GLY A 360 2.91 9.77 -5.76
N PHE A 361 3.23 10.17 -4.53
CA PHE A 361 2.25 10.76 -3.60
C PHE A 361 1.63 12.06 -4.14
N ILE A 362 2.46 13.02 -4.56
CA ILE A 362 1.95 14.30 -5.09
C ILE A 362 1.18 14.10 -6.41
N PRO A 363 1.67 13.36 -7.42
CA PRO A 363 0.88 13.05 -8.61
C PRO A 363 -0.45 12.34 -8.33
N THR A 364 -0.51 11.46 -7.32
CA THR A 364 -1.76 10.83 -6.86
C THR A 364 -2.76 11.88 -6.40
N SER A 365 -2.29 12.85 -5.60
CA SER A 365 -3.13 13.94 -5.10
C SER A 365 -3.76 14.78 -6.22
N PHE A 366 -3.15 14.84 -7.41
CA PHE A 366 -3.71 15.61 -8.53
C PHE A 366 -5.04 15.03 -9.00
N VAL A 367 -5.19 13.71 -8.99
CA VAL A 367 -6.46 13.04 -9.33
C VAL A 367 -7.50 13.33 -8.25
N THR A 368 -7.12 13.17 -6.99
CA THR A 368 -8.07 13.25 -5.87
C THR A 368 -8.47 14.68 -5.53
N THR A 369 -7.59 15.67 -5.70
CA THR A 369 -7.86 17.08 -5.33
C THR A 369 -8.00 18.03 -6.52
N GLY A 370 -7.80 17.55 -7.75
CA GLY A 370 -8.02 18.29 -8.98
C GLY A 370 -7.07 19.46 -9.19
N ILE A 371 -7.50 20.43 -10.00
CA ILE A 371 -6.72 21.64 -10.32
C ILE A 371 -6.39 22.45 -9.07
N VAL A 372 -7.32 22.52 -8.10
CA VAL A 372 -7.07 23.22 -6.82
C VAL A 372 -5.90 22.60 -6.07
N GLY A 373 -5.83 21.26 -6.05
CA GLY A 373 -4.71 20.49 -5.52
C GLY A 373 -3.38 20.79 -6.21
N ILE A 374 -3.37 20.74 -7.54
CA ILE A 374 -2.19 21.04 -8.35
C ILE A 374 -1.66 22.44 -8.02
N ILE A 375 -2.54 23.44 -8.02
CA ILE A 375 -2.17 24.82 -7.70
C ILE A 375 -1.65 24.89 -6.27
N ALA A 376 -2.29 24.25 -5.30
CA ALA A 376 -1.85 24.27 -3.91
C ALA A 376 -0.45 23.71 -3.73
N TRP A 377 -0.12 22.58 -4.36
CA TRP A 377 1.22 21.98 -4.32
C TRP A 377 2.26 22.85 -5.03
N ILE A 378 1.96 23.35 -6.25
CA ILE A 378 2.89 24.22 -6.99
C ILE A 378 3.17 25.51 -6.21
N VAL A 379 2.13 26.13 -5.68
CA VAL A 379 2.25 27.37 -4.90
C VAL A 379 3.01 27.10 -3.60
N PHE A 380 2.69 26.03 -2.88
CA PHE A 380 3.44 25.65 -1.67
C PHE A 380 4.93 25.42 -1.96
N LEU A 381 5.26 24.54 -2.91
CA LEU A 381 6.65 24.22 -3.26
C LEU A 381 7.39 25.43 -3.82
N GLY A 382 6.74 26.20 -4.69
CA GLY A 382 7.27 27.43 -5.26
C GLY A 382 7.60 28.48 -4.19
N PHE A 383 6.65 28.78 -3.29
CA PHE A 383 6.90 29.69 -2.17
C PHE A 383 7.97 29.15 -1.23
N PHE A 384 7.94 27.85 -0.91
CA PHE A 384 8.93 27.23 -0.02
C PHE A 384 10.34 27.38 -0.58
N ILE A 385 10.56 27.08 -1.87
CA ILE A 385 11.86 27.20 -2.53
C ILE A 385 12.27 28.66 -2.65
N VAL A 386 11.43 29.54 -3.18
CA VAL A 386 11.78 30.95 -3.43
C VAL A 386 12.05 31.71 -2.14
N LEU A 387 11.15 31.60 -1.15
CA LEU A 387 11.34 32.25 0.15
C LEU A 387 12.47 31.60 0.93
N GLY A 388 12.68 30.29 0.76
CA GLY A 388 13.76 29.58 1.41
C GLY A 388 15.14 29.99 0.92
N LEU A 389 15.34 30.02 -0.40
CA LEU A 389 16.56 30.55 -1.03
C LEU A 389 16.78 32.02 -0.67
N ARG A 390 15.72 32.84 -0.72
CA ARG A 390 15.80 34.25 -0.30
C ARG A 390 16.24 34.39 1.15
N MET A 391 15.75 33.53 2.04
CA MET A 391 16.12 33.51 3.46
C MET A 391 17.58 33.10 3.64
N LEU A 392 18.05 32.06 2.96
CA LEU A 392 19.41 31.55 3.09
C LEU A 392 20.48 32.46 2.45
N ILE A 393 20.14 33.14 1.35
CA ILE A 393 21.11 33.99 0.63
C ILE A 393 21.10 35.44 1.16
N LEU A 394 19.93 36.05 1.33
CA LEU A 394 19.82 37.48 1.63
C LEU A 394 19.57 37.79 3.10
N ARG A 395 19.11 36.80 3.90
CA ARG A 395 18.68 37.02 5.28
C ARG A 395 19.13 35.90 6.22
N ALA A 396 20.30 35.33 5.96
CA ALA A 396 20.81 34.21 6.73
C ALA A 396 20.84 34.54 8.24
N PRO A 397 20.60 33.55 9.12
CA PRO A 397 20.80 33.72 10.55
C PRO A 397 22.25 34.13 10.86
N GLN A 398 22.42 35.04 11.84
CA GLN A 398 23.74 35.51 12.28
C GLN A 398 24.50 34.42 13.04
N ASP A 399 23.79 33.62 13.84
CA ASP A 399 24.35 32.48 14.54
C ASP A 399 24.72 31.39 13.52
N THR A 400 26.01 31.06 13.45
CA THR A 400 26.58 30.06 12.54
C THR A 400 25.88 28.71 12.67
N TYR A 401 25.59 28.26 13.89
CA TYR A 401 24.95 26.97 14.14
C TYR A 401 23.50 26.98 13.63
N VAL A 402 22.74 28.05 13.91
CA VAL A 402 21.37 28.19 13.42
C VAL A 402 21.31 28.29 11.90
N ARG A 403 22.30 28.95 11.27
CA ARG A 403 22.44 28.99 9.81
C ARG A 403 22.66 27.59 9.23
N SER A 404 23.52 26.77 9.84
CA SER A 404 23.73 25.38 9.42
C SER A 404 22.45 24.55 9.52
N VAL A 405 21.69 24.72 10.61
CA VAL A 405 20.39 24.07 10.80
C VAL A 405 19.37 24.53 9.74
N ALA A 406 19.37 25.81 9.37
CA ALA A 406 18.50 26.34 8.33
C ALA A 406 18.81 25.71 6.97
N ILE A 407 20.09 25.64 6.59
CA ILE A 407 20.52 25.00 5.33
C ILE A 407 20.16 23.51 5.33
N LEU A 408 20.50 22.81 6.41
CA LEU A 408 20.21 21.38 6.56
C LEU A 408 18.72 21.09 6.41
N SER A 409 17.87 21.79 7.19
CA SER A 409 16.42 21.57 7.15
C SER A 409 15.78 21.94 5.82
N PHE A 410 16.27 23.00 5.15
CA PHE A 410 15.81 23.36 3.81
C PHE A 410 16.14 22.29 2.78
N VAL A 411 17.40 21.86 2.69
CA VAL A 411 17.84 20.84 1.72
C VAL A 411 17.20 19.49 2.01
N SER A 412 17.10 19.09 3.29
CA SER A 412 16.37 17.89 3.71
C SER A 412 14.90 17.92 3.31
N SER A 413 14.23 19.08 3.46
CA SER A 413 12.82 19.21 3.07
C SER A 413 12.64 19.11 1.56
N ILE A 414 13.51 19.76 0.76
CA ILE A 414 13.48 19.64 -0.71
C ILE A 414 13.72 18.19 -1.14
N TYR A 415 14.73 17.53 -0.55
CA TYR A 415 15.02 16.12 -0.81
C TYR A 415 13.79 15.23 -0.57
N LEU A 416 13.13 15.40 0.58
CA LEU A 416 11.96 14.59 0.93
C LEU A 416 10.76 14.89 0.03
N PHE A 417 10.45 16.17 -0.24
CA PHE A 417 9.34 16.51 -1.15
C PHE A 417 9.60 16.06 -2.60
N ALA A 418 10.86 16.06 -3.05
CA ALA A 418 11.20 15.47 -4.35
C ALA A 418 10.88 13.97 -4.38
N ILE A 419 11.20 13.22 -3.32
CA ILE A 419 10.82 11.80 -3.21
C ILE A 419 9.29 11.64 -3.28
N THR A 420 8.52 12.47 -2.57
CA THR A 420 7.05 12.39 -2.63
C THR A 420 6.46 12.65 -4.02
N PHE A 421 7.23 13.27 -4.92
CA PHE A 421 6.79 13.53 -6.29
C PHE A 421 7.07 12.34 -7.23
N PHE A 422 8.22 11.69 -7.07
CA PHE A 422 8.69 10.60 -7.96
C PHE A 422 8.42 9.20 -7.41
N ASP A 423 7.97 9.10 -6.17
CA ASP A 423 7.87 7.86 -5.41
C ASP A 423 6.72 7.87 -4.39
N LEU A 424 6.46 6.71 -3.77
CA LEU A 424 5.42 6.48 -2.77
C LEU A 424 6.05 6.21 -1.38
N PRO A 425 6.63 7.23 -0.73
CA PRO A 425 7.18 7.08 0.60
C PRO A 425 6.10 6.73 1.63
N ASN A 426 6.47 5.93 2.63
CA ASN A 426 5.57 5.62 3.72
C ASN A 426 5.27 6.83 4.62
N VAL A 427 4.35 6.63 5.57
CA VAL A 427 3.90 7.66 6.52
C VAL A 427 5.01 8.29 7.36
N VAL A 428 6.10 7.55 7.64
CA VAL A 428 7.25 8.06 8.41
C VAL A 428 8.02 9.06 7.57
N ILE A 429 8.39 8.69 6.35
CA ILE A 429 9.15 9.55 5.43
C ILE A 429 8.31 10.78 5.02
N LEU A 430 7.01 10.60 4.78
CA LEU A 430 6.07 11.70 4.55
C LEU A 430 6.02 12.65 5.74
N SER A 431 5.86 12.13 6.97
CA SER A 431 5.86 12.97 8.19
C SER A 431 7.18 13.73 8.37
N LEU A 432 8.32 13.10 8.05
CA LEU A 432 9.62 13.77 8.08
C LEU A 432 9.68 14.94 7.09
N ALA A 433 9.05 14.85 5.91
CA ALA A 433 9.03 15.95 4.93
C ALA A 433 8.43 17.24 5.55
N PHE A 434 7.29 17.10 6.23
CA PHE A 434 6.62 18.20 6.93
C PHE A 434 7.37 18.66 8.18
N VAL A 435 8.00 17.74 8.92
CA VAL A 435 8.83 18.08 10.09
C VAL A 435 10.04 18.90 9.68
N PHE A 436 10.79 18.50 8.65
CA PHE A 436 11.94 19.26 8.14
C PHE A 436 11.52 20.61 7.56
N ALA A 437 10.36 20.70 6.90
CA ALA A 437 9.77 21.98 6.53
C ALA A 437 9.50 22.86 7.77
N GLY A 438 8.93 22.27 8.83
CA GLY A 438 8.71 22.91 10.13
C GLY A 438 10.01 23.41 10.79
N PHE A 439 11.09 22.62 10.74
CA PHE A 439 12.41 23.04 11.20
C PHE A 439 12.91 24.25 10.41
N PHE A 440 12.79 24.22 9.08
CA PHE A 440 13.22 25.34 8.26
C PHE A 440 12.45 26.62 8.61
N ILE A 441 11.11 26.53 8.67
CA ILE A 441 10.22 27.61 9.09
C ILE A 441 10.61 28.14 10.48
N SER A 442 10.93 27.23 11.41
CA SER A 442 11.41 27.56 12.74
C SER A 442 12.66 28.45 12.72
N THR A 443 13.63 28.18 11.85
CA THR A 443 14.89 28.94 11.78
C THR A 443 14.70 30.36 11.26
N THR A 444 13.65 30.63 10.48
CA THR A 444 13.39 31.96 9.91
C THR A 444 13.19 33.07 10.96
N ARG A 445 12.90 32.69 12.21
CA ARG A 445 12.83 33.62 13.36
C ARG A 445 14.17 34.31 13.67
N PHE A 446 15.28 33.70 13.25
CA PHE A 446 16.65 34.18 13.51
C PHE A 446 17.26 34.91 12.31
N ALA A 447 16.50 35.10 11.23
CA ALA A 447 16.95 35.84 10.06
C ALA A 447 17.38 37.27 10.41
N ALA A 448 18.32 37.86 9.65
CA ALA A 448 18.89 39.19 9.93
C ALA A 448 17.85 40.35 9.97
N ARG A 449 16.66 40.14 9.40
CA ARG A 449 15.47 41.02 9.53
C ARG A 449 14.21 40.23 9.93
N GLY A 450 14.41 39.12 10.63
CA GLY A 450 13.36 38.24 11.11
C GLY A 450 12.63 38.89 12.27
N GLY A 451 11.34 39.16 12.08
CA GLY A 451 10.46 39.53 13.18
C GLY A 451 9.95 38.28 13.90
N GLN A 452 9.89 38.33 15.23
CA GLN A 452 9.04 37.43 16.00
C GLN A 452 7.74 38.16 16.28
N TRP A 453 6.62 37.60 15.84
CA TRP A 453 5.32 38.09 16.24
C TRP A 453 4.75 37.18 17.31
N GLY A 454 4.23 37.77 18.38
CA GLY A 454 3.67 37.01 19.48
C GLY A 454 2.62 37.81 20.22
N VAL A 455 1.65 37.09 20.76
CA VAL A 455 0.56 37.68 21.53
C VAL A 455 0.71 37.23 22.98
N ILE A 456 0.93 38.19 23.88
CA ILE A 456 0.88 37.97 25.34
C ILE A 456 -0.57 38.21 25.76
N PHE A 457 -1.37 37.17 25.60
CA PHE A 457 -2.82 37.26 25.74
C PHE A 457 -3.27 37.29 27.21
N SER A 458 -2.39 36.94 28.16
CA SER A 458 -2.62 37.16 29.60
C SER A 458 -2.74 38.63 29.99
N ARG A 459 -2.25 39.57 29.15
CA ARG A 459 -2.30 41.01 29.41
C ARG A 459 -3.52 41.71 28.79
N SER A 460 -4.25 41.07 27.89
CA SER A 460 -5.40 41.64 27.20
C SER A 460 -6.62 40.75 27.39
N PRO A 461 -7.60 41.11 28.23
CA PRO A 461 -8.74 40.24 28.54
C PRO A 461 -9.55 39.81 27.30
N ARG A 462 -9.78 40.71 26.34
CA ARG A 462 -10.57 40.41 25.13
C ARG A 462 -9.84 39.45 24.18
N ILE A 463 -8.57 39.73 23.88
CA ILE A 463 -7.75 38.88 23.00
C ILE A 463 -7.40 37.56 23.71
N GLY A 464 -7.13 37.65 25.02
CA GLY A 464 -6.98 36.55 25.96
C GLY A 464 -8.12 35.57 25.89
N PHE A 465 -9.35 36.06 26.03
CA PHE A 465 -10.55 35.23 25.94
C PHE A 465 -10.62 34.46 24.61
N VAL A 466 -10.48 35.16 23.47
CA VAL A 466 -10.57 34.52 22.13
C VAL A 466 -9.49 33.45 21.94
N ILE A 467 -8.24 33.73 22.31
CA ILE A 467 -7.13 32.78 22.16
C ILE A 467 -7.30 31.58 23.09
N VAL A 468 -7.60 31.81 24.38
CA VAL A 468 -7.83 30.72 25.34
C VAL A 468 -9.00 29.86 24.88
N PHE A 469 -10.12 30.47 24.48
CA PHE A 469 -11.27 29.77 23.97
C PHE A 469 -10.95 28.94 22.72
N SER A 470 -10.21 29.51 21.75
CA SER A 470 -9.79 28.80 20.53
C SER A 470 -8.85 27.64 20.85
N LEU A 471 -7.89 27.83 21.77
CA LEU A 471 -6.98 26.78 22.22
C LEU A 471 -7.74 25.67 22.97
N THR A 472 -8.75 26.02 23.78
CA THR A 472 -9.60 25.06 24.48
C THR A 472 -10.44 24.24 23.48
N ILE A 473 -11.03 24.88 22.47
CA ILE A 473 -11.72 24.16 21.37
C ILE A 473 -10.76 23.21 20.67
N LEU A 474 -9.55 23.67 20.32
CA LEU A 474 -8.55 22.85 19.66
C LEU A 474 -8.12 21.66 20.55
N LEU A 475 -8.02 21.86 21.86
CA LEU A 475 -7.73 20.80 22.81
C LEU A 475 -8.86 19.75 22.84
N PHE A 476 -10.13 20.18 22.94
CA PHE A 476 -11.27 19.26 22.86
C PHE A 476 -11.32 18.52 21.53
N ALA A 477 -11.10 19.21 20.40
CA ALA A 477 -11.03 18.60 19.08
C ALA A 477 -9.90 17.56 19.01
N SER A 478 -8.74 17.81 19.62
CA SER A 478 -7.64 16.85 19.68
C SER A 478 -7.99 15.59 20.50
N VAL A 479 -8.77 15.73 21.57
CA VAL A 479 -9.24 14.59 22.39
C VAL A 479 -10.26 13.75 21.62
N ILE A 480 -11.20 14.41 20.93
CA ILE A 480 -12.17 13.73 20.06
C ILE A 480 -11.45 12.98 18.93
N ALA A 481 -10.47 13.63 18.28
CA ALA A 481 -9.65 13.00 17.25
C ALA A 481 -8.87 11.79 17.79
N ALA A 482 -8.33 11.89 19.01
CA ALA A 482 -7.63 10.78 19.66
C ALA A 482 -8.56 9.60 19.95
N TYR A 483 -9.77 9.88 20.47
CA TYR A 483 -10.77 8.85 20.71
C TYR A 483 -11.20 8.15 19.42
N ALA A 484 -11.48 8.91 18.35
CA ALA A 484 -11.84 8.37 17.05
C ALA A 484 -10.71 7.54 16.42
N LEU A 485 -9.46 8.01 16.54
CA LEU A 485 -8.28 7.31 16.08
C LEU A 485 -8.12 5.95 16.80
N ILE A 486 -8.24 5.92 18.13
CA ILE A 486 -8.17 4.68 18.92
C ILE A 486 -9.29 3.72 18.52
N GLY A 487 -10.54 4.20 18.44
CA GLY A 487 -11.69 3.37 18.04
C GLY A 487 -11.47 2.73 16.67
N ARG A 488 -10.99 3.50 15.68
CA ARG A 488 -10.68 2.96 14.34
C ARG A 488 -9.54 1.94 14.35
N SER A 489 -8.48 2.18 15.11
CA SER A 489 -7.38 1.22 15.21
C SER A 489 -7.82 -0.10 15.87
N VAL A 490 -8.69 -0.04 16.88
CA VAL A 490 -9.31 -1.24 17.47
C VAL A 490 -10.20 -1.92 16.44
N ALA A 491 -11.03 -1.19 15.70
CA ALA A 491 -11.87 -1.75 14.65
C ALA A 491 -11.07 -2.52 13.58
N LEU A 492 -9.92 -1.99 13.15
CA LEU A 492 -9.04 -2.64 12.18
C LEU A 492 -8.37 -3.91 12.75
N ALA A 493 -8.01 -3.89 14.03
CA ALA A 493 -7.47 -5.07 14.71
C ALA A 493 -8.52 -6.19 14.81
N GLU A 494 -9.76 -5.84 15.16
CA GLU A 494 -10.89 -6.77 15.23
C GLU A 494 -11.25 -7.30 13.84
N LEU A 495 -11.21 -6.47 12.79
CA LEU A 495 -11.43 -6.90 11.40
C LEU A 495 -10.37 -7.93 10.96
N ALA A 496 -9.11 -7.71 11.30
CA ALA A 496 -8.05 -8.65 10.97
C ALA A 496 -8.16 -9.97 11.78
N SER A 497 -8.57 -9.88 13.05
CA SER A 497 -8.93 -11.04 13.87
C SER A 497 -10.07 -11.84 13.24
N ALA A 498 -11.11 -11.15 12.77
CA ALA A 498 -12.25 -11.73 12.08
C ALA A 498 -11.83 -12.42 10.77
N SER A 499 -11.01 -11.77 9.95
CA SER A 499 -10.48 -12.36 8.71
C SER A 499 -9.65 -13.61 9.00
N THR A 500 -8.82 -13.60 10.05
CA THR A 500 -8.00 -14.75 10.45
C THR A 500 -8.89 -15.92 10.90
N ALA A 501 -9.91 -15.65 11.70
CA ALA A 501 -10.87 -16.67 12.14
C ALA A 501 -11.68 -17.24 10.97
N PHE A 502 -12.10 -16.40 10.02
CA PHE A 502 -12.79 -16.83 8.81
C PHE A 502 -11.91 -17.75 7.95
N SER A 503 -10.64 -17.39 7.74
CA SER A 503 -9.68 -18.25 7.03
C SER A 503 -9.39 -19.57 7.75
N ALA A 504 -9.53 -19.61 9.08
CA ALA A 504 -9.41 -20.83 9.87
C ALA A 504 -10.70 -21.69 9.88
N GLY A 505 -11.80 -21.21 9.29
CA GLY A 505 -13.10 -21.88 9.28
C GLY A 505 -13.93 -21.71 10.56
N ASP A 506 -13.47 -20.89 11.52
CA ASP A 506 -14.20 -20.59 12.75
C ASP A 506 -15.18 -19.42 12.51
N LEU A 507 -16.36 -19.76 11.99
CA LEU A 507 -17.37 -18.78 11.57
C LEU A 507 -17.96 -17.97 12.74
N ASP A 508 -18.08 -18.56 13.94
CA ASP A 508 -18.66 -17.87 15.09
C ASP A 508 -17.68 -16.87 15.70
N LYS A 509 -16.38 -17.20 15.74
CA LYS A 509 -15.36 -16.23 16.12
C LYS A 509 -15.22 -15.13 15.08
N ALA A 510 -15.28 -15.47 13.79
CA ALA A 510 -15.26 -14.49 12.71
C ALA A 510 -16.41 -13.48 12.82
N ASP A 511 -17.64 -13.96 13.01
CA ASP A 511 -18.83 -13.11 13.17
C ASP A 511 -18.73 -12.17 14.39
N ARG A 512 -18.39 -12.71 15.57
CA ARG A 512 -18.23 -11.88 16.79
C ARG A 512 -17.16 -10.79 16.63
N ALA A 513 -16.03 -11.13 16.03
CA ALA A 513 -14.95 -10.17 15.79
C ALA A 513 -15.34 -9.12 14.74
N ALA A 514 -16.08 -9.50 13.69
CA ALA A 514 -16.61 -8.55 12.71
C ALA A 514 -17.63 -7.58 13.35
N GLN A 515 -18.56 -8.08 14.16
CA GLN A 515 -19.51 -7.25 14.91
C GLN A 515 -18.80 -6.31 15.90
N SER A 516 -17.75 -6.81 16.58
CA SER A 516 -16.89 -5.99 17.44
C SER A 516 -16.26 -4.84 16.63
N SER A 517 -15.68 -5.13 15.46
CA SER A 517 -15.13 -4.12 14.55
C SER A 517 -16.17 -3.05 14.19
N VAL A 518 -17.37 -3.47 13.78
CA VAL A 518 -18.49 -2.58 13.42
C VAL A 518 -18.89 -1.68 14.60
N SER A 519 -18.90 -2.21 15.83
CA SER A 519 -19.28 -1.44 17.02
C SER A 519 -18.33 -0.28 17.33
N PHE A 520 -17.05 -0.39 16.99
CA PHE A 520 -16.05 0.67 17.17
C PHE A 520 -16.02 1.64 15.99
N ALA A 521 -16.00 1.12 14.75
CA ALA A 521 -16.03 1.93 13.54
C ALA A 521 -16.68 1.14 12.38
N PRO A 522 -17.94 1.43 12.03
CA PRO A 522 -18.60 0.80 10.89
C PRO A 522 -17.80 1.01 9.61
N SER A 523 -17.51 -0.08 8.89
CA SER A 523 -16.76 -0.05 7.64
C SER A 523 -17.34 -1.03 6.63
N ALA A 524 -17.27 -0.69 5.34
CA ALA A 524 -17.74 -1.58 4.29
C ALA A 524 -17.02 -2.94 4.32
N ALA A 525 -15.71 -2.95 4.61
CA ALA A 525 -14.92 -4.18 4.72
C ALA A 525 -15.40 -5.14 5.82
N ALA A 526 -15.81 -4.61 6.99
CA ALA A 526 -16.36 -5.44 8.07
C ALA A 526 -17.70 -6.07 7.66
N TYR A 527 -18.60 -5.30 7.05
CA TYR A 527 -19.87 -5.82 6.56
C TYR A 527 -19.71 -6.78 5.36
N ARG A 528 -18.70 -6.60 4.50
CA ARG A 528 -18.35 -7.59 3.47
C ARG A 528 -17.89 -8.91 4.08
N LEU A 529 -17.14 -8.85 5.17
CA LEU A 529 -16.72 -10.05 5.89
C LEU A 529 -17.91 -10.76 6.55
N GLU A 530 -18.83 -10.02 7.19
CA GLU A 530 -20.09 -10.59 7.70
C GLU A 530 -20.89 -11.27 6.58
N ALA A 531 -21.04 -10.63 5.41
CA ALA A 531 -21.67 -11.24 4.25
C ALA A 531 -20.96 -12.54 3.79
N SER A 532 -19.62 -12.56 3.84
CA SER A 532 -18.82 -13.74 3.50
C SER A 532 -18.98 -14.87 4.52
N VAL A 533 -19.07 -14.54 5.81
CA VAL A 533 -19.40 -15.48 6.89
C VAL A 533 -20.78 -16.08 6.67
N SER A 534 -21.78 -15.27 6.30
CA SER A 534 -23.13 -15.75 5.97
C SER A 534 -23.14 -16.73 4.80
N ILE A 535 -22.39 -16.47 3.71
CA ILE A 535 -22.24 -17.42 2.59
C ILE A 535 -21.66 -18.76 3.08
N ALA A 536 -20.59 -18.72 3.86
CA ALA A 536 -19.96 -19.94 4.39
C ALA A 536 -20.93 -20.72 5.30
N ARG A 537 -21.70 -20.02 6.13
CA ARG A 537 -22.72 -20.62 7.01
C ARG A 537 -23.84 -21.27 6.21
N ILE A 538 -24.31 -20.62 5.14
CA ILE A 538 -25.28 -21.19 4.19
C ILE A 538 -24.74 -22.51 3.60
N GLY A 539 -23.48 -22.53 3.17
CA GLY A 539 -22.82 -23.74 2.66
C GLY A 539 -22.77 -24.87 3.69
N GLN A 540 -22.44 -24.57 4.95
CA GLN A 540 -22.44 -25.55 6.04
C GLN A 540 -23.84 -26.11 6.33
N ILE A 541 -24.87 -25.27 6.28
CA ILE A 541 -26.26 -25.71 6.47
C ILE A 541 -26.69 -26.62 5.32
N ALA A 542 -26.38 -26.25 4.08
CA ALA A 542 -26.71 -27.05 2.90
C ALA A 542 -26.01 -28.41 2.87
N ALA A 543 -24.79 -28.49 3.42
CA ALA A 543 -24.02 -29.73 3.52
C ALA A 543 -24.40 -30.61 4.72
N SER A 544 -25.18 -30.09 5.69
CA SER A 544 -25.53 -30.83 6.90
C SER A 544 -26.59 -31.90 6.62
N SER A 545 -26.27 -33.15 6.97
CA SER A 545 -27.21 -34.28 6.93
C SER A 545 -27.90 -34.55 8.27
N THR A 546 -27.53 -33.82 9.33
CA THR A 546 -27.99 -34.05 10.71
C THR A 546 -29.08 -33.09 11.17
N LEU A 547 -29.25 -31.95 10.48
CA LEU A 547 -30.25 -30.94 10.82
C LEU A 547 -31.65 -31.33 10.31
N PRO A 548 -32.70 -31.24 11.14
CA PRO A 548 -34.08 -31.36 10.67
C PRO A 548 -34.39 -30.30 9.61
N ALA A 549 -35.12 -30.68 8.55
CA ALA A 549 -35.39 -29.82 7.39
C ALA A 549 -35.97 -28.44 7.76
N ALA A 550 -36.89 -28.37 8.72
CA ALA A 550 -37.48 -27.12 9.17
C ALA A 550 -36.47 -26.19 9.86
N LEU A 551 -35.56 -26.75 10.67
CA LEU A 551 -34.50 -25.98 11.35
C LEU A 551 -33.42 -25.56 10.35
N ALA A 552 -33.07 -26.42 9.39
CA ALA A 552 -32.15 -26.07 8.32
C ALA A 552 -32.70 -24.93 7.45
N GLN A 553 -33.99 -24.98 7.11
CA GLN A 553 -34.65 -23.90 6.37
C GLN A 553 -34.67 -22.58 7.15
N GLN A 554 -35.00 -22.61 8.45
CA GLN A 554 -34.99 -21.42 9.29
C GLN A 554 -33.57 -20.82 9.43
N ALA A 555 -32.57 -21.67 9.67
CA ALA A 555 -31.18 -21.24 9.77
C ALA A 555 -30.67 -20.66 8.45
N PHE A 556 -31.02 -21.26 7.31
CA PHE A 556 -30.69 -20.77 5.98
C PHE A 556 -31.29 -19.39 5.74
N GLN A 557 -32.58 -19.20 6.06
CA GLN A 557 -33.26 -17.91 5.90
C GLN A 557 -32.65 -16.81 6.78
N SER A 558 -32.28 -17.12 8.03
CA SER A 558 -31.60 -16.19 8.94
C SER A 558 -30.25 -15.76 8.37
N ALA A 559 -29.40 -16.74 8.03
CA ALA A 559 -28.05 -16.48 7.53
C ALA A 559 -28.07 -15.67 6.22
N LEU A 560 -29.01 -15.98 5.31
CA LEU A 560 -29.19 -15.23 4.08
C LEU A 560 -29.65 -13.80 4.32
N SER A 561 -30.64 -13.59 5.20
CA SER A 561 -31.15 -12.26 5.54
C SER A 561 -30.08 -11.39 6.19
N GLU A 562 -29.33 -11.94 7.14
CA GLU A 562 -28.19 -11.28 7.79
C GLU A 562 -27.14 -10.89 6.75
N GLY A 563 -26.76 -11.83 5.89
CA GLY A 563 -25.77 -11.59 4.84
C GLY A 563 -26.22 -10.49 3.87
N ILE A 564 -27.47 -10.51 3.40
CA ILE A 564 -27.98 -9.52 2.45
C ILE A 564 -28.00 -8.14 3.10
N ASN A 565 -28.43 -8.04 4.36
CA ASN A 565 -28.42 -6.78 5.09
C ASN A 565 -27.00 -6.24 5.30
N ALA A 566 -26.03 -7.10 5.61
CA ALA A 566 -24.63 -6.74 5.71
C ALA A 566 -24.10 -6.23 4.37
N ALA A 567 -24.28 -6.99 3.28
CA ALA A 567 -23.83 -6.60 1.95
C ALA A 567 -24.50 -5.29 1.45
N LEU A 568 -25.81 -5.11 1.69
CA LEU A 568 -26.50 -3.85 1.41
C LEU A 568 -25.88 -2.69 2.20
N THR A 569 -25.58 -2.90 3.49
CA THR A 569 -24.93 -1.88 4.31
C THR A 569 -23.53 -1.55 3.79
N ALA A 570 -22.77 -2.55 3.36
CA ALA A 570 -21.47 -2.35 2.71
C ALA A 570 -21.60 -1.47 1.45
N THR A 571 -22.56 -1.74 0.56
CA THR A 571 -22.81 -0.92 -0.64
C THR A 571 -23.26 0.52 -0.31
N ARG A 572 -23.92 0.76 0.83
CA ARG A 572 -24.30 2.11 1.26
C ARG A 572 -23.14 2.89 1.85
N LEU A 573 -22.24 2.22 2.59
CA LEU A 573 -21.06 2.84 3.20
C LEU A 573 -20.01 3.21 2.16
N ASP A 574 -19.85 2.36 1.14
CA ASP A 574 -18.94 2.61 0.03
C ASP A 574 -19.54 2.11 -1.30
N PRO A 575 -20.36 2.93 -1.98
CA PRO A 575 -20.98 2.56 -3.25
C PRO A 575 -20.00 2.51 -4.42
N SER A 576 -18.78 3.02 -4.25
CA SER A 576 -17.73 3.07 -5.26
C SER A 576 -16.86 1.82 -5.31
N ASP A 577 -16.82 1.03 -4.24
CA ASP A 577 -16.06 -0.22 -4.19
C ASP A 577 -16.86 -1.36 -4.84
N TYR A 578 -16.36 -1.83 -5.99
CA TYR A 578 -16.97 -2.94 -6.75
C TYR A 578 -17.08 -4.24 -5.93
N GLN A 579 -16.20 -4.45 -4.94
CA GLN A 579 -16.21 -5.65 -4.10
C GLN A 579 -17.47 -5.72 -3.23
N ASN A 580 -18.04 -4.58 -2.83
CA ASN A 580 -19.31 -4.54 -2.09
C ASN A 580 -20.46 -5.07 -2.94
N TRP A 581 -20.47 -4.69 -4.21
CA TRP A 581 -21.47 -5.11 -5.18
C TRP A 581 -21.30 -6.58 -5.58
N LEU A 582 -20.06 -7.08 -5.69
CA LEU A 582 -19.80 -8.50 -5.86
C LEU A 582 -20.30 -9.31 -4.65
N ALA A 583 -20.04 -8.86 -3.42
CA ALA A 583 -20.52 -9.54 -2.22
C ALA A 583 -22.05 -9.63 -2.17
N LEU A 584 -22.74 -8.54 -2.54
CA LEU A 584 -24.21 -8.52 -2.63
C LEU A 584 -24.74 -9.45 -3.73
N GLY A 585 -24.14 -9.41 -4.92
CA GLY A 585 -24.50 -10.28 -6.03
C GLY A 585 -24.29 -11.77 -5.70
N ASN A 586 -23.17 -12.10 -5.04
CA ASN A 586 -22.85 -13.47 -4.61
C ASN A 586 -23.91 -14.05 -3.68
N LEU A 587 -24.49 -13.24 -2.79
CA LEU A 587 -25.56 -13.68 -1.91
C LEU A 587 -26.88 -13.92 -2.63
N TYR A 588 -27.28 -13.02 -3.53
CA TYR A 588 -28.47 -13.25 -4.35
C TYR A 588 -28.29 -14.47 -5.27
N ALA A 589 -27.09 -14.69 -5.80
CA ALA A 589 -26.77 -15.83 -6.65
C ALA A 589 -26.96 -17.18 -5.93
N GLN A 590 -26.75 -17.25 -4.60
CA GLN A 590 -26.95 -18.50 -3.84
C GLN A 590 -28.39 -19.04 -3.91
N VAL A 591 -29.37 -18.17 -4.10
CA VAL A 591 -30.80 -18.56 -4.11
C VAL A 591 -31.42 -18.62 -5.49
N VAL A 592 -30.66 -18.32 -6.55
CA VAL A 592 -31.12 -18.47 -7.94
C VAL A 592 -31.48 -19.92 -8.27
N PRO A 593 -30.68 -20.95 -7.93
CA PRO A 593 -31.06 -22.35 -8.16
C PRO A 593 -32.33 -22.79 -7.43
N LEU A 594 -32.74 -22.06 -6.38
CA LEU A 594 -33.93 -22.35 -5.58
C LEU A 594 -35.20 -21.72 -6.16
N GLY A 595 -35.12 -20.97 -7.26
CA GLY A 595 -36.27 -20.34 -7.92
C GLY A 595 -36.88 -19.17 -7.13
N VAL A 596 -36.11 -18.52 -6.24
CA VAL A 596 -36.59 -17.35 -5.49
C VAL A 596 -36.87 -16.19 -6.45
N THR A 597 -38.07 -15.62 -6.37
CA THR A 597 -38.52 -14.53 -7.26
C THR A 597 -37.57 -13.33 -7.19
N SER A 598 -37.19 -12.77 -8.34
CA SER A 598 -36.28 -11.61 -8.48
C SER A 598 -34.84 -11.81 -7.99
N ALA A 599 -34.45 -13.00 -7.53
CA ALA A 599 -33.07 -13.25 -7.10
C ALA A 599 -32.05 -13.07 -8.25
N TYR A 600 -32.36 -13.60 -9.44
CA TYR A 600 -31.52 -13.46 -10.62
C TYR A 600 -31.31 -11.99 -11.00
N GLU A 601 -32.39 -11.23 -11.11
CA GLU A 601 -32.35 -9.80 -11.45
C GLU A 601 -31.55 -8.99 -10.40
N SER A 602 -31.70 -9.33 -9.11
CA SER A 602 -30.97 -8.65 -8.03
C SER A 602 -29.48 -8.96 -8.05
N ALA A 603 -29.12 -10.22 -8.33
CA ALA A 603 -27.73 -10.63 -8.51
C ALA A 603 -27.10 -9.95 -9.73
N LYS A 604 -27.80 -9.99 -10.87
CA LYS A 604 -27.37 -9.38 -12.13
C LYS A 604 -27.16 -7.88 -12.00
N ALA A 605 -28.13 -7.15 -11.44
CA ALA A 605 -28.00 -5.72 -11.20
C ALA A 605 -26.81 -5.36 -10.30
N SER A 606 -26.51 -6.21 -9.31
CA SER A 606 -25.34 -6.01 -8.43
C SER A 606 -24.03 -6.25 -9.18
N TYR A 607 -23.94 -7.30 -10.00
CA TYR A 607 -22.76 -7.57 -10.82
C TYR A 607 -22.56 -6.55 -11.94
N ASP A 608 -23.63 -6.08 -12.59
CA ASP A 608 -23.58 -4.99 -13.58
C ASP A 608 -23.05 -3.71 -12.94
N LYS A 609 -23.46 -3.44 -11.69
CA LYS A 609 -22.91 -2.31 -10.93
C LYS A 609 -21.43 -2.50 -10.65
N ALA A 610 -20.99 -3.69 -10.23
CA ALA A 610 -19.57 -4.01 -10.06
C ALA A 610 -18.77 -3.85 -11.37
N GLN A 611 -19.33 -4.32 -12.49
CA GLN A 611 -18.74 -4.19 -13.83
C GLN A 611 -18.58 -2.73 -14.22
N SER A 612 -19.56 -1.87 -13.92
CA SER A 612 -19.46 -0.43 -14.22
C SER A 612 -18.36 0.29 -13.42
N LEU A 613 -17.97 -0.26 -12.28
CA LEU A 613 -16.93 0.29 -11.40
C LEU A 613 -15.54 -0.28 -11.73
N ASN A 614 -15.47 -1.48 -12.30
CA ASN A 614 -14.23 -2.14 -12.72
C ASN A 614 -14.42 -2.85 -14.08
N PRO A 615 -14.56 -2.09 -15.18
CA PRO A 615 -15.01 -2.60 -16.48
C PRO A 615 -14.01 -3.53 -17.15
N THR A 616 -12.73 -3.45 -16.78
CA THR A 616 -11.66 -4.26 -17.36
C THR A 616 -11.37 -5.52 -16.55
N ASN A 617 -12.13 -5.83 -15.50
CA ASN A 617 -11.90 -7.03 -14.69
C ASN A 617 -12.54 -8.29 -15.31
N PRO A 618 -11.74 -9.28 -15.78
CA PRO A 618 -12.27 -10.50 -16.39
C PRO A 618 -13.06 -11.38 -15.41
N GLN A 619 -12.79 -11.28 -14.10
CA GLN A 619 -13.49 -12.05 -13.07
C GLN A 619 -14.97 -11.70 -12.99
N ILE A 620 -15.35 -10.45 -13.25
CA ILE A 620 -16.75 -10.02 -13.16
C ILE A 620 -17.58 -10.68 -14.26
N GLN A 621 -17.05 -10.74 -15.48
CA GLN A 621 -17.68 -11.46 -16.60
C GLN A 621 -17.80 -12.96 -16.30
N TYR A 622 -16.78 -13.55 -15.70
CA TYR A 622 -16.82 -14.95 -15.29
C TYR A 622 -17.91 -15.23 -14.23
N ILE A 623 -18.07 -14.35 -13.23
CA ILE A 623 -19.11 -14.50 -12.22
C ILE A 623 -20.51 -14.28 -12.81
N LEU A 624 -20.68 -13.36 -13.76
CA LEU A 624 -21.92 -13.19 -14.53
C LEU A 624 -22.27 -14.47 -15.30
N ALA A 625 -21.29 -15.10 -15.95
CA ALA A 625 -21.50 -16.39 -16.60
C ALA A 625 -21.95 -17.49 -15.61
N GLN A 626 -21.36 -17.55 -14.41
CA GLN A 626 -21.79 -18.50 -13.37
C GLN A 626 -23.24 -18.25 -12.92
N LEU A 627 -23.66 -16.97 -12.83
CA LEU A 627 -25.03 -16.60 -12.52
C LEU A 627 -26.00 -17.05 -13.64
N ASP A 628 -25.63 -16.83 -14.90
CA ASP A 628 -26.43 -17.24 -16.05
C ASP A 628 -26.57 -18.76 -16.16
N ILE A 629 -25.50 -19.52 -15.85
CA ILE A 629 -25.57 -20.98 -15.72
C ILE A 629 -26.55 -21.39 -14.63
N ALA A 630 -26.51 -20.76 -13.45
CA ALA A 630 -27.46 -21.03 -12.36
C ALA A 630 -28.91 -20.72 -12.77
N HIS A 631 -29.11 -19.76 -13.67
CA HIS A 631 -30.39 -19.40 -14.27
C HIS A 631 -30.74 -20.24 -15.53
N LYS A 632 -29.87 -21.18 -15.93
CA LYS A 632 -30.00 -22.04 -17.12
C LYS A 632 -29.96 -21.29 -18.46
N ASP A 633 -29.42 -20.07 -18.48
CA ASP A 633 -29.15 -19.32 -19.72
C ASP A 633 -27.72 -19.58 -20.22
N ILE A 634 -27.52 -20.75 -20.83
CA ILE A 634 -26.21 -21.20 -21.31
C ILE A 634 -25.63 -20.28 -22.40
N LYS A 635 -26.48 -19.65 -23.22
CA LYS A 635 -26.03 -18.78 -24.32
C LYS A 635 -25.41 -17.49 -23.79
N SER A 636 -26.08 -16.85 -22.84
CA SER A 636 -25.54 -15.64 -22.18
C SER A 636 -24.25 -15.97 -21.44
N ALA A 637 -24.22 -17.09 -20.71
CA ALA A 637 -23.01 -17.57 -20.04
C ALA A 637 -21.81 -17.76 -21.00
N GLN A 638 -22.01 -18.39 -22.16
CA GLN A 638 -20.94 -18.53 -23.16
C GLN A 638 -20.43 -17.19 -23.69
N ASN A 639 -21.30 -16.19 -23.87
CA ASN A 639 -20.90 -14.86 -24.31
C ASN A 639 -20.05 -14.14 -23.26
N ASP A 640 -20.46 -14.23 -21.99
CA ASP A 640 -19.75 -13.62 -20.87
C ASP A 640 -18.38 -14.28 -20.65
N LEU A 641 -18.27 -15.61 -20.80
CA LEU A 641 -16.98 -16.30 -20.76
C LEU A 641 -16.05 -15.86 -21.89
N LYS A 642 -16.58 -15.69 -23.11
CA LYS A 642 -15.80 -15.14 -24.24
C LYS A 642 -15.37 -13.70 -23.97
N ALA A 643 -16.20 -12.88 -23.34
CA ALA A 643 -15.84 -11.53 -22.91
C ALA A 643 -14.73 -11.54 -21.84
N ALA A 644 -14.80 -12.46 -20.86
CA ALA A 644 -13.75 -12.66 -19.86
C ALA A 644 -12.40 -13.01 -20.52
N ILE A 645 -12.42 -13.95 -21.48
CA ILE A 645 -11.24 -14.38 -22.24
C ILE A 645 -10.70 -13.25 -23.14
N ALA A 646 -11.58 -12.42 -23.71
CA ALA A 646 -11.16 -11.26 -24.50
C ALA A 646 -10.46 -10.20 -23.63
N LEU A 647 -10.91 -10.01 -22.39
CA LEU A 647 -10.25 -9.14 -21.41
C LEU A 647 -8.93 -9.72 -20.92
N LYS A 648 -8.83 -11.04 -20.77
CA LYS A 648 -7.63 -11.74 -20.33
C LYS A 648 -7.52 -13.12 -21.00
N GLN A 649 -6.62 -13.22 -21.98
CA GLN A 649 -6.48 -14.41 -22.84
C GLN A 649 -6.05 -15.68 -22.10
N ASP A 650 -5.33 -15.52 -20.98
CA ASP A 650 -4.85 -16.58 -20.10
C ASP A 650 -5.75 -16.75 -18.84
N TYR A 651 -7.00 -16.27 -18.88
CA TYR A 651 -7.93 -16.45 -17.75
C TYR A 651 -8.52 -17.86 -17.72
N THR A 652 -7.69 -18.81 -17.26
CA THR A 652 -7.96 -20.25 -17.29
C THR A 652 -9.31 -20.64 -16.71
N ALA A 653 -9.78 -19.97 -15.65
CA ALA A 653 -11.09 -20.27 -15.05
C ALA A 653 -12.23 -20.12 -16.06
N ALA A 654 -12.21 -19.06 -16.89
CA ALA A 654 -13.23 -18.86 -17.91
C ALA A 654 -13.06 -19.82 -19.10
N ILE A 655 -11.82 -20.09 -19.53
CA ILE A 655 -11.55 -21.05 -20.62
C ILE A 655 -12.03 -22.45 -20.23
N PHE A 656 -11.75 -22.87 -19.00
CA PHE A 656 -12.13 -24.18 -18.49
C PHE A 656 -13.65 -24.30 -18.33
N LEU A 657 -14.32 -23.29 -17.78
CA LEU A 657 -15.78 -23.28 -17.67
C LEU A 657 -16.44 -23.27 -19.06
N LEU A 658 -15.88 -22.56 -20.04
CA LEU A 658 -16.37 -22.58 -21.42
C LEU A 658 -16.29 -23.98 -22.02
N SER A 659 -15.18 -24.69 -21.82
CA SER A 659 -15.03 -26.09 -22.26
C SER A 659 -16.11 -27.00 -21.66
N GLN A 660 -16.47 -26.80 -20.39
CA GLN A 660 -17.53 -27.59 -19.74
C GLN A 660 -18.90 -27.31 -20.37
N LEU A 661 -19.22 -26.05 -20.66
CA LEU A 661 -20.47 -25.71 -21.33
C LEU A 661 -20.53 -26.24 -22.78
N GLU A 662 -19.40 -26.23 -23.49
CA GLU A 662 -19.30 -26.80 -24.84
C GLU A 662 -19.50 -28.33 -24.83
N VAL A 663 -19.11 -29.01 -23.76
CA VAL A 663 -19.45 -30.44 -23.53
C VAL A 663 -20.95 -30.62 -23.36
N GLU A 664 -21.61 -29.79 -22.54
CA GLU A 664 -23.05 -29.86 -22.30
C GLU A 664 -23.87 -29.61 -23.58
N ASP A 665 -23.38 -28.73 -24.45
CA ASP A 665 -23.95 -28.43 -25.78
C ASP A 665 -23.61 -29.51 -26.84
N GLY A 666 -22.86 -30.55 -26.47
CA GLY A 666 -22.46 -31.64 -27.36
C GLY A 666 -21.35 -31.29 -28.36
N ASN A 667 -20.76 -30.09 -28.26
CA ASN A 667 -19.70 -29.61 -29.13
C ASN A 667 -18.30 -30.05 -28.62
N VAL A 668 -18.06 -31.36 -28.65
CA VAL A 668 -16.84 -32.00 -28.12
C VAL A 668 -15.55 -31.48 -28.78
N LYS A 669 -15.63 -31.01 -30.03
CA LYS A 669 -14.46 -30.50 -30.76
C LYS A 669 -14.00 -29.15 -30.21
N ASP A 670 -14.94 -28.21 -30.06
CA ASP A 670 -14.62 -26.89 -29.51
C ASP A 670 -14.27 -27.01 -28.02
N ALA A 671 -14.98 -27.87 -27.28
CA ALA A 671 -14.65 -28.20 -25.90
C ALA A 671 -13.20 -28.68 -25.74
N LEU A 672 -12.71 -29.55 -26.64
CA LEU A 672 -11.32 -30.00 -26.63
C LEU A 672 -10.35 -28.86 -26.93
N ALA A 673 -10.66 -27.99 -27.90
CA ALA A 673 -9.82 -26.83 -28.20
C ALA A 673 -9.70 -25.90 -26.98
N SER A 674 -10.81 -25.59 -26.32
CA SER A 674 -10.87 -24.80 -25.09
C SER A 674 -10.08 -25.47 -23.95
N ALA A 675 -10.29 -26.77 -23.72
CA ALA A 675 -9.56 -27.52 -22.67
C ALA A 675 -8.05 -27.56 -22.92
N LEU A 676 -7.62 -27.72 -24.19
CA LEU A 676 -6.21 -27.67 -24.56
C LEU A 676 -5.61 -26.28 -24.37
N ALA A 677 -6.36 -25.21 -24.66
CA ALA A 677 -5.92 -23.84 -24.37
C ALA A 677 -5.77 -23.61 -22.85
N ALA A 678 -6.71 -24.08 -22.04
CA ALA A 678 -6.58 -24.04 -20.58
C ALA A 678 -5.35 -24.83 -20.11
N ALA A 679 -5.12 -26.04 -20.65
CA ALA A 679 -3.96 -26.85 -20.33
C ALA A 679 -2.63 -26.22 -20.77
N TYR A 680 -2.63 -25.37 -21.80
CA TYR A 680 -1.46 -24.62 -22.22
C TYR A 680 -1.04 -23.58 -21.17
N PHE A 681 -2.01 -22.84 -20.61
CA PHE A 681 -1.73 -21.82 -19.58
C PHE A 681 -1.50 -22.40 -18.19
N THR A 682 -2.13 -23.53 -17.86
CA THR A 682 -1.97 -24.22 -16.57
C THR A 682 -1.66 -25.71 -16.79
N PRO A 683 -0.42 -26.05 -17.21
CA PRO A 683 -0.06 -27.41 -17.64
C PRO A 683 -0.05 -28.45 -16.52
N ASN A 684 -0.11 -28.01 -15.25
CA ASN A 684 -0.06 -28.86 -14.06
C ASN A 684 -1.38 -28.85 -13.27
N ASP A 685 -2.50 -28.46 -13.87
CA ASP A 685 -3.81 -28.60 -13.22
C ASP A 685 -4.40 -29.99 -13.51
N PRO A 686 -4.58 -30.84 -12.49
CA PRO A 686 -5.07 -32.20 -12.72
C PRO A 686 -6.52 -32.25 -13.23
N ASN A 687 -7.37 -31.28 -12.90
CA ASN A 687 -8.77 -31.24 -13.36
C ASN A 687 -8.85 -30.87 -14.85
N ILE A 688 -8.02 -29.93 -15.29
CA ILE A 688 -7.94 -29.54 -16.70
C ILE A 688 -7.37 -30.68 -17.54
N LEU A 689 -6.28 -31.32 -17.07
CA LEU A 689 -5.70 -32.49 -17.74
C LEU A 689 -6.68 -33.67 -17.79
N PHE A 690 -7.45 -33.87 -16.73
CA PHE A 690 -8.53 -34.85 -16.71
C PHE A 690 -9.57 -34.55 -17.79
N GLN A 691 -10.08 -33.32 -17.85
CA GLN A 691 -11.04 -32.90 -18.87
C GLN A 691 -10.52 -33.11 -20.30
N VAL A 692 -9.27 -32.72 -20.57
CA VAL A 692 -8.59 -32.98 -21.87
C VAL A 692 -8.59 -34.48 -22.18
N GLY A 693 -8.27 -35.31 -21.18
CA GLY A 693 -8.25 -36.76 -21.33
C GLY A 693 -9.61 -37.36 -21.66
N ILE A 694 -10.67 -36.91 -20.98
CA ILE A 694 -12.05 -37.33 -21.27
C ILE A 694 -12.46 -36.91 -22.68
N LEU A 695 -12.14 -35.68 -23.09
CA LEU A 695 -12.48 -35.14 -24.40
C LEU A 695 -11.78 -35.90 -25.54
N TYR A 696 -10.51 -36.26 -25.38
CA TYR A 696 -9.82 -37.14 -26.34
C TYR A 696 -10.44 -38.54 -26.39
N ALA A 697 -10.79 -39.11 -25.23
CA ALA A 697 -11.42 -40.43 -25.18
C ALA A 697 -12.78 -40.44 -25.89
N ALA A 698 -13.54 -39.34 -25.79
CA ALA A 698 -14.80 -39.12 -26.49
C ALA A 698 -14.64 -39.02 -28.01
N GLN A 699 -13.54 -38.46 -28.48
CA GLN A 699 -13.16 -38.47 -29.90
C GLN A 699 -12.51 -39.80 -30.35
N ASN A 700 -12.48 -40.81 -29.47
CA ASN A 700 -11.84 -42.11 -29.69
C ASN A 700 -10.31 -42.04 -29.92
N ASP A 701 -9.67 -40.91 -29.56
CA ASP A 701 -8.22 -40.76 -29.53
C ASP A 701 -7.66 -41.26 -28.20
N LEU A 702 -7.62 -42.59 -28.07
CA LEU A 702 -7.24 -43.25 -26.83
C LEU A 702 -5.77 -42.98 -26.45
N ALA A 703 -4.90 -42.73 -27.43
CA ALA A 703 -3.48 -42.48 -27.19
C ALA A 703 -3.29 -41.15 -26.45
N ASN A 704 -3.85 -40.06 -26.98
CA ASN A 704 -3.78 -38.75 -26.33
C ASN A 704 -4.59 -38.71 -25.02
N ALA A 705 -5.72 -39.42 -24.95
CA ALA A 705 -6.49 -39.58 -23.72
C ALA A 705 -5.65 -40.19 -22.59
N GLY A 706 -4.96 -41.30 -22.87
CA GLY A 706 -4.07 -41.96 -21.91
C GLY A 706 -2.92 -41.06 -21.46
N MET A 707 -2.34 -40.27 -22.38
CA MET A 707 -1.28 -39.31 -22.05
C MET A 707 -1.77 -38.19 -21.12
N ALA A 708 -2.93 -37.60 -21.39
CA ALA A 708 -3.47 -36.53 -20.57
C ALA A 708 -3.89 -37.03 -19.17
N LEU A 709 -4.60 -38.16 -19.11
CA LEU A 709 -5.03 -38.78 -17.85
C LEU A 709 -3.84 -39.27 -17.00
N SER A 710 -2.80 -39.84 -17.62
CA SER A 710 -1.59 -40.24 -16.90
C SER A 710 -0.84 -39.04 -16.30
N LYS A 711 -0.79 -37.90 -17.01
CA LYS A 711 -0.29 -36.65 -16.44
C LYS A 711 -1.14 -36.16 -15.27
N ALA A 712 -2.48 -36.17 -15.39
CA ALA A 712 -3.37 -35.79 -14.30
C ALA A 712 -3.12 -36.62 -13.03
N VAL A 713 -2.94 -37.94 -13.19
CA VAL A 713 -2.61 -38.87 -12.11
C VAL A 713 -1.19 -38.67 -11.56
N ALA A 714 -0.23 -38.31 -12.40
CA ALA A 714 1.14 -38.00 -11.95
C ALA A 714 1.19 -36.73 -11.09
N VAL A 715 0.39 -35.71 -11.45
CA VAL A 715 0.26 -34.46 -10.69
C VAL A 715 -0.50 -34.69 -9.37
N ASN A 716 -1.63 -35.42 -9.43
CA ASN A 716 -2.40 -35.79 -8.24
C ASN A 716 -2.58 -37.32 -8.18
N PRO A 717 -1.69 -38.03 -7.45
CA PRO A 717 -1.78 -39.47 -7.29
C PRO A 717 -3.05 -39.98 -6.61
N GLN A 718 -3.78 -39.12 -5.89
CA GLN A 718 -5.02 -39.45 -5.20
C GLN A 718 -6.28 -39.14 -6.02
N PHE A 719 -6.13 -38.74 -7.29
CA PHE A 719 -7.26 -38.41 -8.14
C PHE A 719 -7.97 -39.68 -8.67
N ALA A 720 -8.83 -40.25 -7.84
CA ALA A 720 -9.53 -41.52 -8.13
C ALA A 720 -10.29 -41.50 -9.46
N ASN A 721 -10.99 -40.41 -9.78
CA ASN A 721 -11.71 -40.26 -11.05
C ASN A 721 -10.75 -40.35 -12.25
N ALA A 722 -9.63 -39.63 -12.23
CA ALA A 722 -8.65 -39.69 -13.31
C ALA A 722 -8.04 -41.10 -13.48
N ARG A 723 -7.78 -41.81 -12.38
CA ARG A 723 -7.32 -43.21 -12.42
C ARG A 723 -8.38 -44.15 -13.01
N TYR A 724 -9.64 -43.94 -12.66
CA TYR A 724 -10.75 -44.77 -13.14
C TYR A 724 -10.89 -44.66 -14.66
N PHE A 725 -10.92 -43.43 -15.17
CA PHE A 725 -10.98 -43.18 -16.61
C PHE A 725 -9.70 -43.60 -17.34
N LEU A 726 -8.52 -43.46 -16.73
CA LEU A 726 -7.27 -43.98 -17.29
C LEU A 726 -7.31 -45.50 -17.42
N SER A 727 -7.85 -46.20 -16.42
CA SER A 727 -8.06 -47.64 -16.47
C SER A 727 -9.02 -48.04 -17.60
N ALA A 728 -10.10 -47.28 -17.80
CA ALA A 728 -11.04 -47.50 -18.89
C ALA A 728 -10.42 -47.29 -20.27
N VAL A 729 -9.57 -46.25 -20.43
CA VAL A 729 -8.82 -46.00 -21.67
C VAL A 729 -7.86 -47.16 -21.97
N TYR A 730 -7.07 -47.60 -21.00
CA TYR A 730 -6.17 -48.75 -21.16
C TYR A 730 -6.93 -50.06 -21.48
N ALA A 731 -8.05 -50.32 -20.80
CA ALA A 731 -8.87 -51.49 -21.06
C ALA A 731 -9.47 -51.48 -22.49
N LYS A 732 -9.85 -50.30 -23.01
CA LYS A 732 -10.31 -50.14 -24.39
C LYS A 732 -9.18 -50.33 -25.41
N GLN A 733 -7.94 -50.03 -25.03
CA GLN A 733 -6.72 -50.35 -25.80
C GLN A 733 -6.25 -51.82 -25.67
N SER A 734 -6.98 -52.65 -24.90
CA SER A 734 -6.58 -54.02 -24.53
C SER A 734 -5.31 -54.12 -23.67
N ASP A 735 -4.88 -53.01 -23.05
CA ASP A 735 -3.78 -52.98 -22.07
C ASP A 735 -4.31 -53.26 -20.66
N PHE A 736 -4.75 -54.50 -20.44
CA PHE A 736 -5.34 -54.91 -19.17
C PHE A 736 -4.36 -54.84 -17.99
N LYS A 737 -3.05 -54.94 -18.26
CA LYS A 737 -2.00 -54.85 -17.23
C LYS A 737 -1.97 -53.44 -16.63
N ASN A 738 -1.88 -52.41 -17.47
CA ASN A 738 -1.85 -51.04 -16.99
C ASN A 738 -3.23 -50.60 -16.47
N ALA A 739 -4.32 -51.09 -17.07
CA ALA A 739 -5.67 -50.87 -16.53
C ALA A 739 -5.83 -51.42 -15.10
N PHE A 740 -5.36 -52.64 -14.86
CA PHE A 740 -5.37 -53.27 -13.53
C PHE A 740 -4.56 -52.46 -12.52
N ALA A 741 -3.37 -52.00 -12.89
CA ALA A 741 -2.51 -51.21 -12.00
C ALA A 741 -3.18 -49.91 -11.53
N GLN A 742 -3.89 -49.21 -12.41
CA GLN A 742 -4.62 -48.00 -12.03
C GLN A 742 -5.80 -48.28 -11.09
N MET A 743 -6.54 -49.37 -11.34
CA MET A 743 -7.66 -49.76 -10.49
C MET A 743 -7.19 -50.24 -9.11
N GLN A 744 -6.06 -50.95 -9.05
CA GLN A 744 -5.45 -51.38 -7.79
C GLN A 744 -5.04 -50.16 -6.96
N ALA A 745 -4.45 -49.14 -7.59
CA ALA A 745 -4.11 -47.91 -6.91
C ALA A 745 -5.33 -47.16 -6.33
N ILE A 746 -6.53 -47.30 -6.92
CA ILE A 746 -7.78 -46.78 -6.32
C ILE A 746 -8.17 -47.61 -5.10
N ALA A 747 -8.09 -48.95 -5.20
CA ALA A 747 -8.38 -49.85 -4.09
C ALA A 747 -7.46 -49.59 -2.89
N ASP A 748 -6.19 -49.27 -3.13
CA ASP A 748 -5.20 -49.02 -2.09
C ASP A 748 -5.44 -47.69 -1.33
N MET A 749 -6.35 -46.82 -1.81
CA MET A 749 -6.67 -45.54 -1.14
C MET A 749 -7.51 -45.71 0.13
N SER A 750 -8.46 -46.66 0.13
CA SER A 750 -9.32 -46.95 1.29
C SER A 750 -10.01 -48.31 1.15
N SER A 751 -10.46 -48.88 2.27
CA SER A 751 -11.25 -50.12 2.29
C SER A 751 -12.56 -50.01 1.47
N ASP A 752 -13.18 -48.84 1.50
CA ASP A 752 -14.44 -48.58 0.80
C ASP A 752 -14.20 -48.54 -0.71
N ASN A 753 -13.10 -47.90 -1.14
CA ASN A 753 -12.69 -47.89 -2.54
C ASN A 753 -12.31 -49.30 -3.02
N ALA A 754 -11.59 -50.08 -2.20
CA ALA A 754 -11.26 -51.47 -2.52
C ALA A 754 -12.51 -52.31 -2.77
N THR A 755 -13.54 -52.11 -1.95
CA THR A 755 -14.84 -52.76 -2.12
C THR A 755 -15.56 -52.28 -3.38
N ALA A 756 -15.53 -50.97 -3.65
CA ALA A 756 -16.20 -50.36 -4.80
C ALA A 756 -15.62 -50.82 -6.15
N VAL A 757 -14.31 -51.10 -6.23
CA VAL A 757 -13.64 -51.46 -7.49
C VAL A 757 -13.34 -52.96 -7.66
N ALA A 758 -13.78 -53.80 -6.72
CA ALA A 758 -13.44 -55.22 -6.68
C ALA A 758 -13.89 -56.00 -7.93
N SER A 759 -15.06 -55.66 -8.48
CA SER A 759 -15.59 -56.31 -9.69
C SER A 759 -14.74 -55.96 -10.92
N GLN A 760 -14.34 -54.70 -11.08
CA GLN A 760 -13.46 -54.25 -12.15
C GLN A 760 -12.09 -54.92 -12.05
N LEU A 761 -11.51 -55.01 -10.85
CA LEU A 761 -10.24 -55.69 -10.62
C LEU A 761 -10.28 -57.17 -11.03
N SER A 762 -11.35 -57.89 -10.68
CA SER A 762 -11.52 -59.31 -11.02
C SER A 762 -11.60 -59.54 -12.54
N ALA A 763 -12.34 -58.69 -13.25
CA ALA A 763 -12.53 -58.77 -14.69
C ALA A 763 -11.24 -58.40 -15.45
N LEU A 764 -10.52 -57.36 -15.01
CA LEU A 764 -9.23 -56.98 -15.59
C LEU A 764 -8.17 -58.07 -15.42
N ARG A 765 -8.14 -58.79 -14.29
CA ARG A 765 -7.27 -59.98 -14.12
C ARG A 765 -7.59 -61.10 -15.10
N ALA A 766 -8.85 -61.22 -15.50
CA ALA A 766 -9.29 -62.19 -16.51
C ALA A 766 -9.12 -61.69 -17.95
N ASN A 767 -8.41 -60.57 -18.18
CA ASN A 767 -8.25 -59.90 -19.47
C ASN A 767 -9.59 -59.55 -20.14
N LYS A 768 -10.59 -59.17 -19.35
CA LYS A 768 -11.90 -58.69 -19.82
C LYS A 768 -12.04 -57.21 -19.52
N ASN A 769 -12.62 -56.45 -20.46
CA ASN A 769 -12.94 -55.04 -20.25
C ASN A 769 -14.19 -54.93 -19.34
N PRO A 770 -14.08 -54.39 -18.11
CA PRO A 770 -15.21 -54.31 -17.17
C PRO A 770 -16.08 -53.06 -17.35
N PHE A 771 -15.68 -52.13 -18.22
CA PHE A 771 -16.30 -50.82 -18.33
C PHE A 771 -17.43 -50.84 -19.37
N PRO A 772 -18.52 -50.09 -19.14
CA PRO A 772 -19.60 -50.01 -20.12
C PRO A 772 -19.12 -49.28 -21.38
N THR A 773 -19.64 -49.69 -22.53
CA THR A 773 -19.22 -49.19 -23.86
C THR A 773 -19.42 -47.68 -24.04
N ASN A 774 -20.36 -47.09 -23.32
CA ASN A 774 -20.65 -45.66 -23.34
C ASN A 774 -19.87 -44.83 -22.30
N LEU A 775 -19.05 -45.44 -21.42
CA LEU A 775 -18.33 -44.69 -20.38
C LEU A 775 -17.46 -43.57 -20.94
N LEU A 776 -16.81 -43.83 -22.07
CA LEU A 776 -15.89 -42.89 -22.73
C LEU A 776 -16.59 -42.04 -23.79
N LEU A 777 -17.92 -42.11 -23.91
CA LEU A 777 -18.69 -41.28 -24.82
C LEU A 777 -19.27 -40.10 -24.06
N ILE A 778 -19.16 -38.91 -24.64
CA ILE A 778 -19.93 -37.75 -24.18
C ILE A 778 -21.27 -37.82 -24.91
N SER A 779 -22.33 -38.12 -24.17
CA SER A 779 -23.68 -38.05 -24.73
C SER A 779 -24.14 -36.59 -24.74
N PRO A 780 -24.64 -36.04 -25.87
CA PRO A 780 -25.44 -34.82 -25.79
C PRO A 780 -26.59 -35.10 -24.82
N THR A 781 -26.88 -34.15 -23.93
CA THR A 781 -27.75 -34.37 -22.77
C THR A 781 -29.09 -35.04 -23.13
N PRO A 782 -29.66 -35.83 -22.20
CA PRO A 782 -31.00 -36.37 -22.37
C PRO A 782 -32.01 -35.22 -22.38
N GLU A 783 -32.84 -35.16 -23.43
CA GLU A 783 -34.10 -34.42 -23.38
C GLU A 783 -34.85 -34.78 -22.10
N ALA A 784 -35.44 -33.76 -21.49
CA ALA A 784 -36.24 -33.83 -20.29
C ALA A 784 -37.01 -35.15 -20.13
N SER A 785 -36.68 -35.92 -19.08
CA SER A 785 -37.61 -36.92 -18.55
C SER A 785 -38.74 -36.21 -17.80
N ASN A 786 -39.54 -35.43 -18.54
CA ASN A 786 -40.91 -35.11 -18.17
C ASN A 786 -41.76 -36.34 -18.46
N THR A 787 -41.72 -37.34 -17.59
CA THR A 787 -42.85 -38.28 -17.41
C THR A 787 -42.81 -38.91 -16.02
N LYS A 788 -43.77 -38.45 -15.22
CA LYS A 788 -44.32 -38.95 -13.94
C LYS A 788 -43.60 -38.62 -12.64
#